data_AF-A0AAJ0H087-F1
#
_entry.id   AF-A0AAJ0H087-F1
#
_cell.length_a   1.000
_cell.length_b   1.000
_cell.length_c   1.000
_cell.angle_alpha   90.00
_cell.angle_beta   90.00
_cell.angle_gamma   90.00
#
_symmetry.space_group_name_H-M   'P 1'
#
loop_
_entity.id
_entity.type
_entity.pdbx_description
1 polymer ?
#
loop_
_entity_poly.entity_id
_entity_poly.type
_entity_poly.pdbx_seq_one_letter_code
_entity_poly.pdbx_strand_id
1 'polypeptide(L)'
;MTMASFTLEKAAILSVENQESLGPSQRTTQRRRILQGLVALVILSFLSFLIIATAFSGCSAPTFSLRTHGIFQVNPAEHNLRSQTINSRSPALDLRNADAATSTTSTAAAERTVLKTFEVDQPVLMPDGPAESDGSTRSGKDYSPELCTVLLMRHDFAWSYGVPFVGDYSPPDCKFNRVVLNFSVVSEGRQYDRLAIMYFGDTEVWRTSTAEPTAHPGISWIYLKDMTQYLYFWRSPQKIIFDLGNLINDKYTGIFNTTMTAIFFHSDIETDQAPPSDLIIPISARQGANNSVSQFTLPTQNATNTISFPRNARRAIFSVSANGQASEEFWWSNVPETDVSTFSATAGELPGLSPFREVQVLIDGQLAGVQWPFPVIFTGGVVPSLHRPIVGIEAFDLREHEIDITPFLPLLCDGKQHTFTIRVAGLNGTGKAGSTSLTETVNESWYVTGKIFVWLDDPSSITIGEPPSILDDPPAIHTRRSLTRAANGTNQTLNYITRVSRSFKITSRNIRSQHQSAPVTWTQDLTYVNNGLVSAFGYSQLNDVRIAGEDQSLLPDSRYLARYSYPLFANQSYAVSPQGNLSIWAHVKQGKEVAVSGASVFPSGLEAFAGRKSEKGQTAMLRTTKEGTAEFRQTGDGTQSTGWGDASQVFWFGTGKGRPGLDQLGGAEELYYRSVKAVNGSVVEDVKRMEGRDEQGAVGGTSSTSGGDGKGTDGIVSYVEW
;
A
#
# COMPACT_ATOMS: atom_id res chain seq x y z
N MET A 1 18.86 2.47 11.66
CA MET A 1 17.44 2.12 11.60
C MET A 1 16.89 2.63 10.28
N THR A 2 16.98 1.83 9.22
CA THR A 2 16.38 2.13 7.90
C THR A 2 14.85 1.98 7.97
N MET A 3 14.08 2.20 6.91
CA MET A 3 12.67 1.73 6.88
C MET A 3 12.55 0.23 7.22
N ALA A 4 13.64 -0.54 7.09
CA ALA A 4 13.78 -1.90 7.61
C ALA A 4 13.60 -1.99 9.14
N SER A 5 13.82 -0.94 9.92
CA SER A 5 13.70 -0.96 11.39
C SER A 5 12.27 -0.79 11.90
N PHE A 6 11.44 0.02 11.24
CA PHE A 6 10.00 0.08 11.54
C PHE A 6 9.30 -1.20 11.10
N THR A 7 9.73 -1.75 9.96
CA THR A 7 9.30 -3.08 9.52
C THR A 7 9.87 -4.19 10.39
N LEU A 8 11.03 -4.05 11.03
CA LEU A 8 11.52 -5.01 12.04
C LEU A 8 10.70 -4.98 13.33
N GLU A 9 10.17 -3.83 13.77
CA GLU A 9 9.26 -3.80 14.94
C GLU A 9 7.89 -4.39 14.56
N LYS A 10 7.30 -4.00 13.42
CA LYS A 10 6.08 -4.64 12.86
C LYS A 10 6.28 -6.15 12.61
N ALA A 11 7.44 -6.58 12.11
CA ALA A 11 7.78 -7.98 11.83
C ALA A 11 8.19 -8.77 13.10
N ALA A 12 8.76 -8.12 14.12
CA ALA A 12 9.02 -8.72 15.43
C ALA A 12 7.70 -9.04 16.13
N ILE A 13 6.70 -8.16 16.02
CA ILE A 13 5.33 -8.42 16.49
C ILE A 13 4.76 -9.64 15.75
N LEU A 14 4.78 -9.64 14.40
CA LEU A 14 4.30 -10.76 13.59
C LEU A 14 5.05 -12.10 13.85
N SER A 15 6.35 -12.07 14.14
CA SER A 15 7.17 -13.28 14.36
C SER A 15 7.12 -13.82 15.79
N VAL A 16 6.93 -12.97 16.80
CA VAL A 16 6.66 -13.38 18.19
C VAL A 16 5.23 -13.94 18.31
N GLU A 17 4.27 -13.39 17.58
CA GLU A 17 2.87 -13.83 17.60
C GLU A 17 2.64 -15.13 16.81
N ASN A 18 3.39 -15.35 15.72
CA ASN A 18 3.40 -16.64 15.02
C ASN A 18 3.96 -17.80 15.87
N GLN A 19 4.66 -17.53 16.99
CA GLN A 19 5.07 -18.56 17.95
C GLN A 19 3.99 -18.92 18.98
N GLU A 20 2.99 -18.06 19.18
CA GLU A 20 1.91 -18.29 20.15
C GLU A 20 0.74 -19.09 19.57
N SER A 21 0.68 -19.28 18.25
CA SER A 21 -0.35 -20.07 17.54
C SER A 21 -0.17 -21.60 17.60
N LEU A 22 0.93 -22.10 18.19
CA LEU A 22 1.20 -23.54 18.30
C LEU A 22 0.61 -24.16 19.57
N GLY A 23 -0.03 -25.33 19.43
CA GLY A 23 -0.63 -26.09 20.53
C GLY A 23 0.38 -26.61 21.57
N PRO A 24 -0.05 -26.86 22.83
CA PRO A 24 0.86 -27.11 23.96
C PRO A 24 1.80 -28.32 23.82
N SER A 25 1.43 -29.36 23.06
CA SER A 25 2.29 -30.54 22.85
C SER A 25 3.39 -30.33 21.80
N GLN A 26 3.18 -29.42 20.84
CA GLN A 26 4.20 -29.03 19.86
C GLN A 26 5.26 -28.13 20.50
N ARG A 27 4.86 -27.28 21.46
CA ARG A 27 5.78 -26.44 22.27
C ARG A 27 6.81 -27.26 23.04
N THR A 28 6.41 -28.39 23.63
CA THR A 28 7.31 -29.22 24.46
C THR A 28 8.35 -29.96 23.61
N THR A 29 7.92 -30.47 22.46
CA THR A 29 8.77 -31.25 21.55
C THR A 29 9.80 -30.36 20.85
N GLN A 30 9.40 -29.14 20.47
CA GLN A 30 10.28 -28.15 19.85
C GLN A 30 11.24 -27.51 20.86
N ARG A 31 10.80 -27.21 22.10
CA ARG A 31 11.71 -26.78 23.18
C ARG A 31 12.79 -27.81 23.47
N ARG A 32 12.47 -29.12 23.44
CA ARG A 32 13.47 -30.19 23.63
C ARG A 32 14.50 -30.22 22.49
N ARG A 33 14.08 -30.01 21.25
CA ARG A 33 14.99 -29.94 20.08
C ARG A 33 15.86 -28.68 20.08
N ILE A 34 15.30 -27.53 20.46
CA ILE A 34 16.03 -26.27 20.59
C ILE A 34 17.06 -26.36 21.73
N LEU A 35 16.68 -26.94 22.88
CA LEU A 35 17.60 -27.14 24.00
C LEU A 35 18.73 -28.12 23.64
N GLN A 36 18.43 -29.19 22.89
CA GLN A 36 19.45 -30.11 22.36
C GLN A 36 20.37 -29.45 21.33
N GLY A 37 19.84 -28.57 20.48
CA GLY A 37 20.62 -27.78 19.52
C GLY A 37 21.51 -26.72 20.18
N LEU A 38 21.01 -26.03 21.20
CA LEU A 38 21.78 -25.05 22.00
C LEU A 38 22.88 -25.73 22.81
N VAL A 39 22.63 -26.90 23.39
CA VAL A 39 23.66 -27.68 24.09
C VAL A 39 24.74 -28.17 23.12
N ALA A 40 24.38 -28.59 21.91
CA ALA A 40 25.34 -28.93 20.86
C ALA A 40 26.17 -27.71 20.43
N LEU A 41 25.56 -26.52 20.29
CA LEU A 41 26.23 -25.29 19.93
C LEU A 41 27.22 -24.81 21.01
N VAL A 42 26.86 -24.95 22.29
CA VAL A 42 27.72 -24.61 23.43
C VAL A 42 28.91 -25.58 23.53
N ILE A 43 28.70 -26.87 23.27
CA ILE A 43 29.78 -27.86 23.24
C ILE A 43 30.74 -27.58 22.06
N LEU A 44 30.22 -27.25 20.87
CA LEU A 44 31.01 -26.87 19.68
C LEU A 44 31.79 -25.57 19.87
N SER A 45 31.25 -24.60 20.61
CA SER A 45 31.95 -23.34 20.91
C SER A 45 33.01 -23.50 22.02
N PHE A 46 32.81 -24.41 22.98
CA PHE A 46 33.86 -24.79 23.93
C PHE A 46 35.02 -25.57 23.29
N LEU A 47 34.74 -26.46 22.33
CA LEU A 47 35.77 -27.16 21.55
C LEU A 47 36.57 -26.20 20.65
N SER A 48 35.91 -25.21 20.06
CA SER A 48 36.57 -24.13 19.29
C SER A 48 37.50 -23.27 20.16
N PHE A 49 37.11 -22.98 21.40
CA PHE A 49 37.93 -22.20 22.34
C PHE A 49 39.17 -22.96 22.82
N LEU A 50 39.07 -24.28 22.96
CA LEU A 50 40.20 -25.14 23.36
C LEU A 50 41.25 -25.28 22.24
N ILE A 51 40.83 -25.26 20.98
CA ILE A 51 41.72 -25.33 19.80
C ILE A 51 42.48 -24.01 19.61
N ILE A 52 41.87 -22.86 19.92
CA ILE A 52 42.50 -21.54 19.84
C ILE A 52 43.51 -21.32 20.98
N ALA A 53 43.25 -21.87 22.17
CA ALA A 53 44.17 -21.79 23.31
C ALA A 53 45.48 -22.58 23.11
N THR A 54 45.52 -23.55 22.20
CA THR A 54 46.74 -24.30 21.86
C THR A 54 47.61 -23.66 20.77
N ALA A 55 47.18 -22.54 20.16
CA ALA A 55 47.87 -21.94 19.01
C ALA A 55 48.80 -20.77 19.35
N PHE A 56 48.87 -20.30 20.60
CA PHE A 56 49.81 -19.24 21.02
C PHE A 56 50.58 -19.64 22.27
N SER A 57 51.58 -20.49 22.09
CA SER A 57 52.71 -20.68 23.00
C SER A 57 54.00 -20.49 22.20
N GLY A 58 54.69 -19.35 22.35
CA GLY A 58 55.96 -19.12 21.68
C GLY A 58 56.57 -17.72 21.83
N CYS A 59 57.48 -17.59 22.81
CA CYS A 59 58.54 -16.58 22.99
C CYS A 59 58.18 -15.16 23.47
N SER A 60 58.90 -14.49 24.37
CA SER A 60 59.95 -14.77 25.38
C SER A 60 60.20 -13.43 26.12
N ALA A 61 60.38 -13.47 27.43
CA ALA A 61 60.73 -12.32 28.29
C ALA A 61 62.21 -11.88 28.12
N PRO A 62 62.63 -10.70 28.64
CA PRO A 62 63.17 -10.72 30.01
C PRO A 62 62.84 -9.52 30.94
N THR A 63 62.59 -9.90 32.19
CA THR A 63 62.88 -9.32 33.53
C THR A 63 63.68 -8.01 33.71
N PHE A 64 63.32 -7.12 34.66
CA PHE A 64 63.83 -7.09 36.07
C PHE A 64 63.30 -5.90 36.93
N SER A 65 62.89 -6.23 38.17
CA SER A 65 62.92 -5.54 39.49
C SER A 65 62.41 -4.11 39.78
N LEU A 66 61.62 -4.06 40.88
CA LEU A 66 61.24 -2.91 41.71
C LEU A 66 62.43 -2.14 42.35
N ARG A 67 62.27 -0.83 42.59
CA ARG A 67 62.03 -0.23 43.94
C ARG A 67 62.08 1.32 43.96
N THR A 68 60.95 1.89 44.41
CA THR A 68 60.73 2.93 45.46
C THR A 68 61.42 4.31 45.47
N HIS A 69 60.58 5.30 45.83
CA HIS A 69 60.77 6.58 46.57
C HIS A 69 60.66 7.89 45.78
N GLY A 70 59.88 8.84 46.32
CA GLY A 70 60.08 10.28 46.10
C GLY A 70 58.82 11.12 45.91
N ILE A 71 58.38 11.78 46.98
CA ILE A 71 57.33 12.81 47.06
C ILE A 71 57.92 14.16 46.56
N PHE A 72 57.13 15.02 45.86
CA PHE A 72 56.87 16.47 46.18
C PHE A 72 56.41 17.36 44.99
N GLN A 73 55.32 18.09 45.26
CA GLN A 73 54.88 19.45 44.90
C GLN A 73 55.12 20.12 43.52
N VAL A 74 53.99 20.41 42.85
CA VAL A 74 53.33 21.74 42.62
C VAL A 74 54.12 22.96 42.07
N ASN A 75 53.68 23.38 40.86
CA ASN A 75 53.57 24.74 40.24
C ASN A 75 54.83 25.52 39.79
N PRO A 76 54.67 26.57 38.93
CA PRO A 76 53.96 26.64 37.64
C PRO A 76 54.77 27.44 36.58
N ALA A 77 54.42 27.37 35.28
CA ALA A 77 54.76 28.45 34.34
C ALA A 77 53.85 28.43 33.10
N GLU A 78 53.40 29.63 32.75
CA GLU A 78 52.47 30.02 31.70
C GLU A 78 53.01 29.79 30.28
N HIS A 79 52.11 29.62 29.29
CA HIS A 79 51.99 30.60 28.20
C HIS A 79 50.69 30.40 27.38
N ASN A 80 49.83 31.42 27.51
CA ASN A 80 48.81 31.97 26.61
C ASN A 80 48.54 31.33 25.23
N LEU A 81 47.25 31.15 24.91
CA LEU A 81 46.62 31.70 23.69
C LEU A 81 45.06 31.67 23.74
N ARG A 82 44.50 32.86 23.99
CA ARG A 82 43.22 33.48 23.55
C ARG A 82 42.00 32.61 23.20
N SER A 83 40.97 32.74 24.05
CA SER A 83 39.55 32.42 23.79
C SER A 83 38.77 33.71 23.48
N GLN A 84 37.87 33.67 22.48
CA GLN A 84 36.88 34.72 22.21
C GLN A 84 35.51 34.28 22.75
N THR A 85 34.98 35.11 23.64
CA THR A 85 33.70 35.06 24.34
C THR A 85 32.49 35.42 23.47
N ILE A 86 31.40 34.66 23.60
CA ILE A 86 30.03 35.12 23.31
C ILE A 86 29.25 35.11 24.63
N ASN A 87 28.72 36.30 24.99
CA ASN A 87 28.07 36.60 26.25
C ASN A 87 26.64 36.03 26.33
N SER A 88 26.39 35.21 27.35
CA SER A 88 25.09 34.93 27.93
C SER A 88 24.71 36.02 28.94
N ARG A 89 23.55 36.67 28.80
CA ARG A 89 22.93 37.46 29.87
C ARG A 89 21.47 37.07 30.05
N SER A 90 21.18 36.46 31.20
CA SER A 90 19.84 36.40 31.80
C SER A 90 19.55 37.74 32.52
N PRO A 91 18.28 38.16 32.65
CA PRO A 91 17.92 39.49 33.10
C PRO A 91 17.81 39.60 34.63
N ALA A 92 18.19 40.76 35.15
CA ALA A 92 18.02 41.14 36.55
C ALA A 92 16.63 41.76 36.76
N LEU A 93 16.01 41.43 37.90
CA LEU A 93 14.79 42.04 38.43
C LEU A 93 14.97 43.54 38.64
N ASP A 94 13.93 44.31 38.30
CA ASP A 94 13.67 45.60 38.94
C ASP A 94 12.19 45.68 39.34
N LEU A 95 11.98 46.05 40.60
CA LEU A 95 10.71 46.15 41.31
C LEU A 95 10.46 47.64 41.54
N ARG A 96 9.37 48.19 40.98
CA ARG A 96 8.44 49.17 41.62
C ARG A 96 7.46 49.83 40.64
N ASN A 97 6.23 50.04 41.15
CA ASN A 97 5.07 50.80 40.66
C ASN A 97 4.17 50.05 39.64
N ALA A 98 3.13 49.31 40.05
CA ALA A 98 1.82 49.74 40.58
C ALA A 98 0.99 50.58 39.58
N ASP A 99 0.09 49.93 38.81
CA ASP A 99 -1.37 50.04 38.98
C ASP A 99 -2.17 49.29 37.88
N ALA A 100 -3.14 48.51 38.36
CA ALA A 100 -4.37 47.98 37.74
C ALA A 100 -4.46 47.77 36.21
N ALA A 101 -4.40 46.50 35.78
CA ALA A 101 -5.30 45.92 34.75
C ALA A 101 -5.18 44.39 34.78
N THR A 102 -6.08 43.71 35.50
CA THR A 102 -6.19 42.25 35.51
C THR A 102 -6.86 41.80 34.20
N SER A 103 -6.09 41.54 33.14
CA SER A 103 -6.57 40.76 31.98
C SER A 103 -6.04 39.34 32.08
N THR A 104 -6.75 38.49 32.81
CA THR A 104 -6.59 37.04 32.71
C THR A 104 -7.08 36.59 31.33
N THR A 105 -6.18 36.56 30.34
CA THR A 105 -6.39 35.77 29.12
C THR A 105 -6.12 34.31 29.48
N SER A 106 -7.12 33.64 30.07
CA SER A 106 -7.21 32.19 29.93
C SER A 106 -7.68 31.90 28.51
N THR A 107 -6.75 31.86 27.56
CA THR A 107 -7.02 31.14 26.31
C THR A 107 -7.17 29.67 26.70
N ALA A 108 -8.42 29.25 26.89
CA ALA A 108 -8.76 27.83 26.88
C ALA A 108 -8.14 27.25 25.60
N ALA A 109 -7.25 26.26 25.75
CA ALA A 109 -6.76 25.53 24.59
C ALA A 109 -7.99 25.00 23.84
N ALA A 110 -8.09 25.28 22.55
CA ALA A 110 -9.18 24.78 21.72
C ALA A 110 -9.29 23.25 21.95
N GLU A 111 -10.47 22.77 22.29
CA GLU A 111 -10.70 21.33 22.45
C GLU A 111 -10.33 20.65 21.13
N ARG A 112 -9.44 19.65 21.21
CA ARG A 112 -9.08 18.83 20.05
C ARG A 112 -10.34 18.12 19.56
N THR A 113 -10.58 18.15 18.25
CA THR A 113 -11.71 17.46 17.60
C THR A 113 -11.22 16.17 16.94
N VAL A 114 -12.13 15.21 16.74
CA VAL A 114 -11.84 13.95 16.04
C VAL A 114 -11.31 14.27 14.64
N LEU A 115 -10.17 13.68 14.29
CA LEU A 115 -9.56 13.86 12.98
C LEU A 115 -10.34 13.06 11.92
N LYS A 116 -11.06 13.77 11.04
CA LYS A 116 -11.74 13.15 9.90
C LYS A 116 -10.74 12.84 8.80
N THR A 117 -10.32 11.59 8.68
CA THR A 117 -9.43 11.13 7.61
C THR A 117 -10.24 10.69 6.39
N PHE A 118 -9.72 10.87 5.19
CA PHE A 118 -10.40 10.48 3.96
C PHE A 118 -9.41 10.20 2.83
N GLU A 119 -9.83 9.35 1.89
CA GLU A 119 -9.18 9.18 0.60
C GLU A 119 -9.86 10.07 -0.43
N VAL A 120 -9.08 10.78 -1.25
CA VAL A 120 -9.61 11.51 -2.39
C VAL A 120 -9.74 10.55 -3.57
N ASP A 121 -10.98 10.21 -3.90
CA ASP A 121 -11.32 9.25 -4.95
C ASP A 121 -12.58 9.70 -5.70
N GLN A 122 -12.86 9.06 -6.84
CA GLN A 122 -14.03 9.35 -7.66
C GLN A 122 -15.34 8.97 -6.92
N PRO A 123 -16.45 9.69 -7.16
CA PRO A 123 -17.75 9.33 -6.59
C PRO A 123 -18.24 7.96 -7.07
N VAL A 124 -19.00 7.27 -6.21
CA VAL A 124 -19.72 6.04 -6.56
C VAL A 124 -21.18 6.33 -6.86
N LEU A 125 -21.80 5.52 -7.73
CA LEU A 125 -23.23 5.63 -7.99
C LEU A 125 -24.00 5.21 -6.73
N MET A 126 -24.85 6.11 -6.24
CA MET A 126 -25.85 5.87 -5.20
C MET A 126 -27.25 6.13 -5.76
N PRO A 127 -28.33 5.72 -5.05
CA PRO A 127 -29.72 5.91 -5.49
C PRO A 127 -30.07 7.33 -5.92
N ASP A 128 -29.49 8.33 -5.24
CA ASP A 128 -29.74 9.76 -5.48
C ASP A 128 -28.70 10.42 -6.42
N GLY A 129 -27.74 9.64 -6.96
CA GLY A 129 -26.68 10.14 -7.85
C GLY A 129 -25.26 9.85 -7.35
N PRO A 130 -24.24 10.56 -7.87
CA PRO A 130 -22.86 10.44 -7.39
C PRO A 130 -22.73 10.73 -5.89
N ALA A 131 -21.97 9.90 -5.16
CA ALA A 131 -21.66 10.12 -3.74
C ALA A 131 -20.17 9.96 -3.43
N GLU A 132 -19.64 10.88 -2.62
CA GLU A 132 -18.25 10.88 -2.15
C GLU A 132 -18.04 10.07 -0.86
N SER A 133 -16.85 9.50 -0.71
CA SER A 133 -16.44 8.72 0.46
C SER A 133 -16.03 9.54 1.70
N ASP A 134 -15.98 10.87 1.64
CA ASP A 134 -15.49 11.71 2.75
C ASP A 134 -16.58 12.12 3.77
N GLY A 135 -17.79 11.57 3.62
CA GLY A 135 -18.93 11.84 4.49
C GLY A 135 -19.61 13.19 4.26
N SER A 136 -19.21 13.96 3.23
CA SER A 136 -19.89 15.21 2.82
C SER A 136 -21.31 14.98 2.30
N THR A 137 -21.53 13.84 1.64
CA THR A 137 -22.72 13.56 0.84
C THR A 137 -23.86 12.87 1.60
N ARG A 138 -23.68 12.55 2.89
CA ARG A 138 -24.74 11.84 3.63
C ARG A 138 -25.88 12.76 4.08
N SER A 139 -27.07 12.57 3.54
CA SER A 139 -28.31 13.14 4.09
C SER A 139 -28.98 12.13 5.03
N GLY A 140 -29.74 12.61 6.02
CA GLY A 140 -30.54 11.74 6.90
C GLY A 140 -31.63 10.91 6.17
N LYS A 141 -31.85 11.13 4.87
CA LYS A 141 -32.76 10.32 4.03
C LYS A 141 -32.08 9.08 3.43
N ASP A 142 -30.75 8.99 3.50
CA ASP A 142 -29.93 7.92 2.89
C ASP A 142 -30.07 6.57 3.61
N TYR A 143 -30.84 6.55 4.72
CA TYR A 143 -31.24 5.35 5.45
C TYR A 143 -32.76 5.17 5.45
N SER A 144 -33.42 5.63 4.37
CA SER A 144 -34.83 5.35 4.12
C SER A 144 -35.07 3.83 4.17
N PRO A 145 -36.18 3.36 4.77
CA PRO A 145 -36.67 1.98 4.63
C PRO A 145 -36.87 1.52 3.17
N GLU A 146 -36.86 2.45 2.20
CA GLU A 146 -36.89 2.16 0.76
C GLU A 146 -35.53 1.68 0.21
N LEU A 147 -34.43 1.88 0.94
CA LEU A 147 -33.13 1.30 0.61
C LEU A 147 -32.93 -0.01 1.37
N CYS A 148 -32.76 -1.09 0.62
CA CYS A 148 -32.35 -2.36 1.17
C CYS A 148 -30.94 -2.26 1.71
N THR A 149 -30.81 -1.94 2.99
CA THR A 149 -29.52 -1.83 3.66
C THR A 149 -29.36 -2.99 4.62
N VAL A 150 -28.24 -3.72 4.50
CA VAL A 150 -27.92 -4.86 5.35
C VAL A 150 -26.65 -4.56 6.15
N LEU A 151 -26.72 -4.71 7.47
CA LEU A 151 -25.53 -4.68 8.33
C LEU A 151 -24.75 -5.99 8.14
N LEU A 152 -23.53 -5.88 7.62
CA LEU A 152 -22.66 -7.05 7.40
C LEU A 152 -21.75 -7.31 8.59
N MET A 153 -21.25 -6.23 9.21
CA MET A 153 -20.29 -6.31 10.29
C MET A 153 -20.44 -5.11 11.22
N ARG A 154 -20.43 -5.37 12.53
CA ARG A 154 -20.08 -4.39 13.57
C ARG A 154 -19.11 -5.09 14.50
N HIS A 155 -17.87 -4.63 14.53
CA HIS A 155 -16.81 -5.36 15.22
C HIS A 155 -15.70 -4.44 15.73
N ASP A 156 -15.12 -4.83 16.87
CA ASP A 156 -14.04 -4.12 17.54
C ASP A 156 -12.75 -4.96 17.40
N PHE A 157 -11.84 -4.49 16.55
CA PHE A 157 -10.56 -5.17 16.34
C PHE A 157 -9.53 -4.69 17.37
N ALA A 158 -9.30 -5.51 18.39
CA ALA A 158 -8.34 -5.25 19.48
C ALA A 158 -7.24 -6.31 19.55
N TRP A 159 -7.59 -7.55 19.90
CA TRP A 159 -6.73 -8.73 19.81
C TRP A 159 -7.28 -9.63 18.72
N SER A 160 -6.93 -9.34 17.47
CA SER A 160 -7.55 -9.97 16.29
C SER A 160 -6.57 -10.63 15.31
N TYR A 161 -5.28 -10.73 15.64
CA TYR A 161 -4.33 -11.44 14.79
C TYR A 161 -4.71 -12.92 14.59
N GLY A 162 -4.88 -13.34 13.34
CA GLY A 162 -5.32 -14.71 13.03
C GLY A 162 -6.72 -15.05 13.53
N VAL A 163 -7.48 -14.06 14.02
CA VAL A 163 -8.86 -14.20 14.49
C VAL A 163 -9.71 -13.16 13.75
N PRO A 164 -10.01 -13.39 12.46
CA PRO A 164 -10.81 -12.46 11.68
C PRO A 164 -12.25 -12.40 12.20
N PHE A 165 -12.99 -11.34 11.85
CA PHE A 165 -14.44 -11.37 11.97
C PHE A 165 -15.01 -12.40 11.00
N VAL A 166 -15.97 -13.19 11.48
CA VAL A 166 -16.67 -14.20 10.69
C VAL A 166 -18.16 -13.98 10.87
N GLY A 167 -18.87 -13.81 9.75
CA GLY A 167 -20.31 -13.59 9.74
C GLY A 167 -20.96 -14.31 8.57
N ASP A 168 -22.29 -14.37 8.60
CA ASP A 168 -23.09 -14.89 7.52
C ASP A 168 -23.88 -13.74 6.88
N TYR A 169 -23.93 -13.74 5.56
CA TYR A 169 -24.75 -12.84 4.76
C TYR A 169 -25.85 -13.65 4.05
N SER A 170 -27.05 -13.09 4.02
CA SER A 170 -28.15 -13.56 3.19
C SER A 170 -28.69 -12.41 2.34
N PRO A 171 -29.02 -12.66 1.05
CA PRO A 171 -29.57 -11.62 0.18
C PRO A 171 -30.85 -10.99 0.75
N PRO A 172 -31.01 -9.66 0.65
CA PRO A 172 -32.24 -9.00 1.08
C PRO A 172 -33.42 -9.35 0.16
N ASP A 173 -34.64 -9.28 0.67
CA ASP A 173 -35.88 -9.50 -0.10
C ASP A 173 -36.26 -8.24 -0.91
N CYS A 174 -35.41 -7.88 -1.86
CA CYS A 174 -35.70 -6.82 -2.81
C CYS A 174 -34.94 -6.99 -4.12
N LYS A 175 -35.40 -6.26 -5.14
CA LYS A 175 -34.78 -6.27 -6.45
C LYS A 175 -33.57 -5.34 -6.46
N PHE A 176 -32.42 -5.87 -6.87
CA PHE A 176 -31.20 -5.09 -7.04
C PHE A 176 -30.36 -5.55 -8.22
N ASN A 177 -29.63 -4.61 -8.80
CA ASN A 177 -28.54 -4.86 -9.76
C ASN A 177 -27.30 -3.99 -9.46
N ARG A 178 -27.29 -3.28 -8.33
CA ARG A 178 -26.17 -2.50 -7.81
C ARG A 178 -26.00 -2.79 -6.33
N VAL A 179 -24.76 -2.83 -5.88
CA VAL A 179 -24.41 -3.01 -4.46
C VAL A 179 -23.25 -2.08 -4.12
N VAL A 180 -23.42 -1.25 -3.09
CA VAL A 180 -22.34 -0.40 -2.55
C VAL A 180 -22.08 -0.79 -1.10
N LEU A 181 -20.82 -1.01 -0.75
CA LEU A 181 -20.39 -1.13 0.62
C LEU A 181 -20.09 0.24 1.21
N ASN A 182 -20.47 0.38 2.47
CA ASN A 182 -20.17 1.54 3.29
C ASN A 182 -19.44 1.03 4.52
N PHE A 183 -18.17 1.39 4.64
CA PHE A 183 -17.32 1.03 5.76
C PHE A 183 -17.01 2.28 6.58
N SER A 184 -17.37 2.25 7.86
CA SER A 184 -17.14 3.33 8.81
C SER A 184 -16.22 2.84 9.91
N VAL A 185 -15.18 3.60 10.22
CA VAL A 185 -14.17 3.23 11.20
C VAL A 185 -13.87 4.41 12.11
N VAL A 186 -13.77 4.13 13.41
CA VAL A 186 -13.21 5.05 14.40
C VAL A 186 -12.12 4.33 15.19
N SER A 187 -11.09 5.08 15.57
CA SER A 187 -9.99 4.56 16.40
C SER A 187 -9.33 5.68 17.16
N GLU A 188 -8.97 5.42 18.41
CA GLU A 188 -8.31 6.39 19.30
C GLU A 188 -7.16 5.71 20.04
N GLY A 189 -6.00 6.36 20.11
CA GLY A 189 -4.84 5.84 20.85
C GLY A 189 -3.78 5.23 19.95
N ARG A 190 -2.66 4.79 20.56
CA ARG A 190 -1.41 4.49 19.85
C ARG A 190 -1.57 3.25 19.00
N GLN A 191 -1.44 3.39 17.69
CA GLN A 191 -1.52 2.24 16.80
C GLN A 191 -0.91 2.56 15.44
N TYR A 192 -0.47 1.53 14.73
CA TYR A 192 -0.12 1.65 13.31
C TYR A 192 -1.34 1.46 12.42
N ASP A 193 -1.19 1.86 11.17
CA ASP A 193 -2.07 1.42 10.10
C ASP A 193 -2.11 -0.11 9.95
N ARG A 194 -3.30 -0.65 9.70
CA ARG A 194 -3.55 -2.09 9.58
C ARG A 194 -4.11 -2.42 8.22
N LEU A 195 -3.53 -3.40 7.55
CA LEU A 195 -4.14 -4.02 6.37
C LEU A 195 -5.39 -4.80 6.82
N ALA A 196 -6.44 -4.73 6.01
CA ALA A 196 -7.62 -5.55 6.16
C ALA A 196 -8.05 -6.17 4.83
N ILE A 197 -8.59 -7.38 4.88
CA ILE A 197 -9.05 -8.12 3.71
C ILE A 197 -10.41 -8.75 3.97
N MET A 198 -11.35 -8.48 3.07
CA MET A 198 -12.69 -9.05 3.06
C MET A 198 -12.80 -10.19 2.04
N TYR A 199 -13.41 -11.29 2.47
CA TYR A 199 -13.71 -12.46 1.64
C TYR A 199 -15.20 -12.80 1.65
N PHE A 200 -15.68 -13.28 0.50
CA PHE A 200 -16.83 -14.19 0.44
C PHE A 200 -16.34 -15.62 0.30
N GLY A 201 -16.47 -16.40 1.37
CA GLY A 201 -15.86 -17.71 1.49
C GLY A 201 -14.34 -17.62 1.27
N ASP A 202 -13.88 -18.10 0.12
CA ASP A 202 -12.47 -18.12 -0.27
C ASP A 202 -12.07 -17.02 -1.26
N THR A 203 -13.02 -16.19 -1.68
CA THR A 203 -12.82 -15.17 -2.71
C THR A 203 -12.61 -13.81 -2.06
N GLU A 204 -11.42 -13.25 -2.24
CA GLU A 204 -11.17 -11.86 -1.84
C GLU A 204 -12.03 -10.92 -2.69
N VAL A 205 -12.75 -10.03 -2.02
CA VAL A 205 -13.62 -9.04 -2.66
C VAL A 205 -13.21 -7.60 -2.36
N TRP A 206 -12.42 -7.38 -1.31
CA TRP A 206 -11.88 -6.06 -0.98
C TRP A 206 -10.62 -6.18 -0.14
N ARG A 207 -9.58 -5.41 -0.50
CA ARG A 207 -8.38 -5.18 0.28
C ARG A 207 -8.23 -3.70 0.58
N THR A 208 -8.01 -3.37 1.85
CA THR A 208 -8.00 -2.00 2.37
C THR A 208 -6.93 -1.84 3.44
N SER A 209 -6.54 -0.61 3.76
CA SER A 209 -5.71 -0.27 4.91
C SER A 209 -6.42 0.79 5.76
N THR A 210 -6.25 0.73 7.08
CA THR A 210 -6.79 1.77 7.96
C THR A 210 -6.00 3.06 7.86
N ALA A 211 -6.63 4.19 8.17
CA ALA A 211 -5.87 5.38 8.57
C ALA A 211 -5.12 5.10 9.88
N GLU A 212 -3.87 5.58 9.98
CA GLU A 212 -3.07 5.46 11.19
C GLU A 212 -3.70 6.32 12.31
N PRO A 213 -4.10 5.69 13.45
CA PRO A 213 -4.74 6.41 14.53
C PRO A 213 -3.89 7.53 15.14
N THR A 214 -4.56 8.45 15.82
CA THR A 214 -3.96 9.55 16.59
C THR A 214 -4.36 9.48 18.05
N ALA A 215 -3.62 10.18 18.90
CA ALA A 215 -3.98 10.34 20.31
C ALA A 215 -5.37 10.99 20.44
N HIS A 216 -5.95 10.92 21.62
CA HIS A 216 -7.26 11.50 21.92
C HIS A 216 -7.45 12.89 21.27
N PRO A 217 -8.55 13.11 20.53
CA PRO A 217 -9.77 12.28 20.42
C PRO A 217 -9.79 11.26 19.25
N GLY A 218 -8.66 10.95 18.64
CA GLY A 218 -8.55 9.89 17.63
C GLY A 218 -9.00 10.30 16.22
N ILE A 219 -9.29 9.28 15.40
CA ILE A 219 -9.65 9.39 13.98
C ILE A 219 -11.06 8.83 13.70
N SER A 220 -11.66 9.32 12.63
CA SER A 220 -12.87 8.73 12.03
C SER A 220 -12.82 8.81 10.52
N TRP A 221 -13.26 7.77 9.82
CA TRP A 221 -13.40 7.78 8.37
C TRP A 221 -14.50 6.88 7.86
N ILE A 222 -14.89 7.15 6.62
CA ILE A 222 -15.86 6.41 5.84
C ILE A 222 -15.21 6.07 4.50
N TYR A 223 -15.58 4.93 3.92
CA TYR A 223 -15.32 4.65 2.51
C TYR A 223 -16.53 3.97 1.87
N LEU A 224 -16.92 4.45 0.69
CA LEU A 224 -17.94 3.85 -0.16
C LEU A 224 -17.26 3.09 -1.30
N LYS A 225 -17.59 1.81 -1.46
CA LYS A 225 -17.01 0.95 -2.50
C LYS A 225 -18.12 0.32 -3.34
N ASP A 226 -18.08 0.50 -4.65
CA ASP A 226 -18.95 -0.25 -5.57
C ASP A 226 -18.51 -1.73 -5.62
N MET A 227 -19.47 -2.60 -5.35
CA MET A 227 -19.32 -4.06 -5.27
C MET A 227 -20.18 -4.80 -6.30
N THR A 228 -20.70 -4.08 -7.31
CA THR A 228 -21.61 -4.63 -8.33
C THR A 228 -20.99 -5.77 -9.16
N GLN A 229 -19.69 -5.73 -9.42
CA GLN A 229 -18.95 -6.80 -10.10
C GLN A 229 -19.06 -8.16 -9.39
N TYR A 230 -19.41 -8.17 -8.10
CA TYR A 230 -19.58 -9.38 -7.29
C TYR A 230 -21.04 -9.84 -7.16
N LEU A 231 -21.94 -9.40 -8.04
CA LEU A 231 -23.37 -9.79 -8.01
C LEU A 231 -23.62 -11.30 -7.96
N TYR A 232 -22.71 -12.11 -8.52
CA TYR A 232 -22.71 -13.57 -8.37
C TYR A 232 -22.83 -14.00 -6.88
N PHE A 233 -22.02 -13.40 -6.01
CA PHE A 233 -22.04 -13.68 -4.58
C PHE A 233 -23.22 -13.02 -3.87
N TRP A 234 -23.54 -11.77 -4.22
CA TRP A 234 -24.61 -11.02 -3.54
C TRP A 234 -26.01 -11.62 -3.69
N ARG A 235 -26.23 -12.45 -4.73
CA ARG A 235 -27.52 -13.12 -5.00
C ARG A 235 -27.71 -14.45 -4.26
N SER A 236 -26.74 -14.89 -3.47
CA SER A 236 -26.84 -16.12 -2.67
C SER A 236 -26.24 -15.92 -1.27
N PRO A 237 -26.61 -16.74 -0.28
CA PRO A 237 -25.98 -16.67 1.03
C PRO A 237 -24.46 -16.85 0.95
N GLN A 238 -23.72 -16.03 1.69
CA GLN A 238 -22.26 -16.06 1.73
C GLN A 238 -21.76 -16.09 3.16
N LYS A 239 -20.64 -16.78 3.38
CA LYS A 239 -19.82 -16.55 4.57
C LYS A 239 -18.96 -15.33 4.33
N ILE A 240 -19.03 -14.35 5.23
CA ILE A 240 -18.15 -13.19 5.28
C ILE A 240 -16.99 -13.50 6.22
N ILE A 241 -15.78 -13.25 5.74
CA ILE A 241 -14.58 -13.21 6.57
C ILE A 241 -13.94 -11.85 6.38
N PHE A 242 -13.75 -11.10 7.45
CA PHE A 242 -13.08 -9.80 7.42
C PHE A 242 -11.90 -9.84 8.38
N ASP A 243 -10.70 -9.91 7.82
CA ASP A 243 -9.46 -9.92 8.57
C ASP A 243 -8.94 -8.50 8.74
N LEU A 244 -8.63 -8.14 9.98
CA LEU A 244 -7.92 -6.93 10.35
C LEU A 244 -7.11 -7.27 11.60
N GLY A 245 -5.84 -7.61 11.39
CA GLY A 245 -4.93 -8.00 12.48
C GLY A 245 -4.57 -6.81 13.36
N ASN A 246 -4.93 -6.86 14.64
CA ASN A 246 -4.60 -5.85 15.62
C ASN A 246 -4.13 -6.47 16.95
N LEU A 247 -3.32 -5.71 17.68
CA LEU A 247 -2.84 -6.01 19.03
C LEU A 247 -3.02 -4.78 19.92
N ILE A 248 -3.46 -5.01 21.16
CA ILE A 248 -3.50 -4.00 22.23
C ILE A 248 -2.56 -4.38 23.37
N ASN A 249 -1.74 -3.43 23.81
CA ASN A 249 -0.87 -3.54 24.99
C ASN A 249 -0.58 -2.14 25.58
N ASP A 250 0.34 -2.05 26.55
CA ASP A 250 0.69 -0.78 27.21
C ASP A 250 1.26 0.28 26.25
N LYS A 251 1.79 -0.14 25.09
CA LYS A 251 2.30 0.75 24.03
C LYS A 251 1.25 0.99 22.95
N TYR A 252 0.56 -0.04 22.49
CA TYR A 252 -0.42 0.05 21.40
C TYR A 252 -1.83 0.00 21.97
N THR A 253 -2.49 1.15 22.05
CA THR A 253 -3.79 1.30 22.73
C THR A 253 -4.96 1.49 21.77
N GLY A 254 -4.70 1.65 20.47
CA GLY A 254 -5.74 1.94 19.47
C GLY A 254 -6.54 0.72 19.03
N ILE A 255 -7.82 0.70 19.41
CA ILE A 255 -8.83 -0.26 18.96
C ILE A 255 -9.52 0.30 17.73
N PHE A 256 -9.68 -0.51 16.68
CA PHE A 256 -10.48 -0.14 15.51
C PHE A 256 -11.92 -0.59 15.70
N ASN A 257 -12.82 0.34 15.99
CA ASN A 257 -14.26 0.08 15.99
C ASN A 257 -14.79 0.27 14.57
N THR A 258 -15.41 -0.77 14.03
CA THR A 258 -15.77 -0.83 12.62
C THR A 258 -17.26 -1.13 12.44
N THR A 259 -17.86 -0.54 11.41
CA THR A 259 -19.21 -0.86 10.96
C THR A 259 -19.22 -0.94 9.44
N MET A 260 -19.74 -2.03 8.89
CA MET A 260 -19.88 -2.24 7.45
C MET A 260 -21.33 -2.55 7.10
N THR A 261 -21.89 -1.79 6.16
CA THR A 261 -23.23 -2.00 5.62
C THR A 261 -23.18 -2.16 4.11
N ALA A 262 -23.98 -3.08 3.55
CA ALA A 262 -24.24 -3.17 2.12
C ALA A 262 -25.56 -2.48 1.77
N ILE A 263 -25.53 -1.65 0.74
CA ILE A 263 -26.67 -0.88 0.24
C ILE A 263 -27.03 -1.44 -1.14
N PHE A 264 -28.23 -2.00 -1.25
CA PHE A 264 -28.73 -2.66 -2.45
C PHE A 264 -29.77 -1.78 -3.12
N PHE A 265 -29.62 -1.57 -4.43
CA PHE A 265 -30.59 -0.81 -5.21
C PHE A 265 -30.63 -1.29 -6.67
N HIS A 266 -31.69 -0.87 -7.37
CA HIS A 266 -31.83 -1.10 -8.80
C HIS A 266 -31.58 0.22 -9.54
N SER A 267 -30.78 0.17 -10.60
CA SER A 267 -30.56 1.27 -11.53
C SER A 267 -30.58 0.77 -12.98
N ASP A 268 -31.21 1.52 -13.87
CA ASP A 268 -31.20 1.24 -15.32
C ASP A 268 -29.98 1.83 -16.03
N ILE A 269 -29.01 2.36 -15.28
CA ILE A 269 -27.74 2.82 -15.82
C ILE A 269 -26.94 1.63 -16.34
N GLU A 270 -26.54 1.68 -17.60
CA GLU A 270 -25.64 0.74 -18.25
C GLU A 270 -24.41 1.51 -18.77
N THR A 271 -23.23 0.93 -18.66
CA THR A 271 -21.97 1.46 -19.22
C THR A 271 -21.36 0.41 -20.17
N ASP A 272 -20.21 0.69 -20.78
CA ASP A 272 -19.52 -0.28 -21.65
C ASP A 272 -18.90 -1.47 -20.89
N GLN A 273 -19.04 -1.50 -19.57
CA GLN A 273 -18.56 -2.58 -18.71
C GLN A 273 -19.08 -3.95 -19.12
N ALA A 274 -18.29 -4.96 -18.73
CA ALA A 274 -18.77 -6.33 -18.80
C ALA A 274 -20.04 -6.47 -17.94
N PRO A 275 -21.07 -7.21 -18.42
CA PRO A 275 -22.13 -7.62 -17.52
C PRO A 275 -21.53 -8.47 -16.39
N PRO A 276 -22.16 -8.53 -15.20
CA PRO A 276 -21.71 -9.40 -14.13
C PRO A 276 -21.47 -10.83 -14.61
N SER A 277 -20.38 -11.45 -14.16
CA SER A 277 -20.02 -12.82 -14.55
C SER A 277 -21.03 -13.84 -14.01
N ASP A 278 -21.19 -14.94 -14.73
CA ASP A 278 -22.06 -16.05 -14.33
C ASP A 278 -21.45 -16.91 -13.21
N LEU A 279 -20.12 -16.92 -13.12
CA LEU A 279 -19.35 -17.68 -12.14
C LEU A 279 -18.08 -16.91 -11.75
N ILE A 280 -17.74 -16.95 -10.45
CA ILE A 280 -16.44 -16.48 -9.95
C ILE A 280 -15.72 -17.65 -9.27
N ILE A 281 -14.50 -17.95 -9.72
CA ILE A 281 -13.66 -19.03 -9.18
C ILE A 281 -12.50 -18.41 -8.38
N PRO A 282 -12.40 -18.64 -7.06
CA PRO A 282 -11.27 -18.14 -6.28
C PRO A 282 -9.97 -18.87 -6.62
N ILE A 283 -8.85 -18.15 -6.62
CA ILE A 283 -7.48 -18.66 -6.70
C ILE A 283 -6.76 -18.17 -5.44
N SER A 284 -6.83 -18.97 -4.38
CA SER A 284 -6.52 -18.54 -3.03
C SER A 284 -6.07 -19.73 -2.16
N ALA A 285 -5.66 -19.47 -0.91
CA ALA A 285 -5.25 -20.51 0.04
C ALA A 285 -6.42 -21.37 0.55
N ARG A 286 -7.67 -21.03 0.19
CA ARG A 286 -8.91 -21.77 0.47
C ARG A 286 -9.14 -22.14 1.94
N GLN A 287 -9.03 -21.16 2.83
CA GLN A 287 -9.18 -21.33 4.28
C GLN A 287 -10.54 -20.85 4.82
N GLY A 288 -11.48 -20.47 3.96
CA GLY A 288 -12.79 -19.97 4.36
C GLY A 288 -13.67 -21.02 5.06
N ALA A 289 -13.48 -22.30 4.72
CA ALA A 289 -14.08 -23.41 5.46
C ALA A 289 -13.59 -23.48 6.93
N ASN A 290 -12.35 -23.04 7.17
CA ASN A 290 -11.71 -22.97 8.48
C ASN A 290 -11.89 -21.61 9.16
N ASN A 291 -12.79 -20.75 8.64
CA ASN A 291 -13.01 -19.40 9.17
C ASN A 291 -11.73 -18.56 9.22
N SER A 292 -10.84 -18.72 8.24
CA SER A 292 -9.51 -18.09 8.23
C SER A 292 -9.24 -17.40 6.89
N VAL A 293 -8.20 -16.56 6.87
CA VAL A 293 -7.79 -15.79 5.68
C VAL A 293 -7.36 -16.69 4.52
N SER A 294 -7.80 -16.33 3.33
CA SER A 294 -7.51 -17.09 2.10
C SER A 294 -6.40 -16.46 1.25
N GLN A 295 -5.68 -15.44 1.71
CA GLN A 295 -4.50 -14.95 1.00
C GLN A 295 -3.36 -15.98 0.99
N PHE A 296 -2.56 -15.95 -0.08
CA PHE A 296 -1.23 -16.53 -0.04
C PHE A 296 -0.21 -15.50 0.46
N THR A 297 0.79 -15.95 1.20
CA THR A 297 1.95 -15.16 1.62
C THR A 297 3.20 -15.67 0.91
N LEU A 298 3.79 -14.85 0.05
CA LEU A 298 5.00 -15.17 -0.68
C LEU A 298 6.24 -14.55 0.00
N PRO A 299 7.40 -15.23 -0.01
CA PRO A 299 7.67 -16.50 -0.69
C PRO A 299 7.36 -17.76 0.16
N THR A 300 6.77 -17.60 1.35
CA THR A 300 6.61 -18.69 2.32
C THR A 300 5.57 -19.74 1.91
N GLN A 301 4.66 -19.42 0.99
CA GLN A 301 3.65 -20.32 0.45
C GLN A 301 3.77 -20.46 -1.07
N ASN A 302 3.24 -21.57 -1.60
CA ASN A 302 3.03 -21.73 -3.04
C ASN A 302 1.62 -21.24 -3.41
N ALA A 303 1.53 -20.12 -4.14
CA ALA A 303 0.28 -19.56 -4.61
C ALA A 303 -0.24 -20.27 -5.87
N THR A 304 -0.50 -21.58 -5.76
CA THR A 304 -1.03 -22.41 -6.86
C THR A 304 -2.35 -23.05 -6.45
N ASN A 305 -3.33 -23.03 -7.36
CA ASN A 305 -4.56 -23.82 -7.25
C ASN A 305 -4.71 -24.71 -8.49
N THR A 306 -5.30 -25.89 -8.29
CA THR A 306 -5.72 -26.78 -9.36
C THR A 306 -7.24 -26.72 -9.50
N ILE A 307 -7.74 -26.40 -10.69
CA ILE A 307 -9.13 -26.07 -10.97
C ILE A 307 -9.69 -26.98 -12.04
N SER A 308 -10.88 -27.55 -11.80
CA SER A 308 -11.74 -28.07 -12.86
C SER A 308 -12.51 -26.91 -13.48
N PHE A 309 -12.21 -26.59 -14.74
CA PHE A 309 -12.75 -25.40 -15.40
C PHE A 309 -14.04 -25.72 -16.17
N PRO A 310 -15.06 -24.82 -16.19
CA PRO A 310 -16.29 -25.05 -16.93
C PRO A 310 -16.04 -25.17 -18.43
N ARG A 311 -16.63 -26.19 -19.07
CA ARG A 311 -16.41 -26.50 -20.49
C ARG A 311 -17.14 -25.56 -21.45
N ASN A 312 -18.18 -24.90 -20.98
CA ASN A 312 -19.04 -23.97 -21.71
C ASN A 312 -18.63 -22.50 -21.49
N ALA A 313 -17.41 -22.20 -21.04
CA ALA A 313 -16.97 -20.82 -20.87
C ALA A 313 -16.76 -20.11 -22.22
N ARG A 314 -17.32 -18.91 -22.39
CA ARG A 314 -17.17 -18.08 -23.61
C ARG A 314 -16.21 -16.91 -23.41
N ARG A 315 -15.98 -16.50 -22.16
CA ARG A 315 -15.03 -15.45 -21.76
C ARG A 315 -14.54 -15.74 -20.36
N ALA A 316 -13.27 -15.45 -20.09
CA ALA A 316 -12.72 -15.54 -18.74
C ALA A 316 -11.67 -14.46 -18.50
N ILE A 317 -11.80 -13.74 -17.37
CA ILE A 317 -10.85 -12.71 -16.92
C ILE A 317 -10.27 -13.15 -15.58
N PHE A 318 -8.96 -13.23 -15.47
CA PHE A 318 -8.27 -13.40 -14.21
C PHE A 318 -8.03 -12.03 -13.59
N SER A 319 -8.43 -11.85 -12.34
CA SER A 319 -8.08 -10.67 -11.56
C SER A 319 -7.07 -11.05 -10.47
N VAL A 320 -5.99 -10.28 -10.36
CA VAL A 320 -4.94 -10.48 -9.35
C VAL A 320 -4.89 -9.29 -8.39
N SER A 321 -4.89 -9.60 -7.09
CA SER A 321 -4.71 -8.66 -5.99
C SER A 321 -3.37 -8.96 -5.30
N ALA A 322 -2.45 -8.00 -5.30
CA ALA A 322 -1.09 -8.20 -4.82
C ALA A 322 -0.55 -6.93 -4.14
N ASN A 323 -0.01 -7.06 -2.93
CA ASN A 323 0.71 -5.96 -2.26
C ASN A 323 1.87 -6.49 -1.41
N GLY A 324 2.91 -5.67 -1.30
CA GLY A 324 4.01 -5.89 -0.38
C GLY A 324 3.62 -5.53 1.07
N GLN A 325 4.18 -6.28 2.01
CA GLN A 325 4.10 -6.08 3.47
C GLN A 325 5.46 -6.38 4.09
N ALA A 326 5.67 -5.99 5.35
CA ALA A 326 6.94 -6.19 6.04
C ALA A 326 8.12 -5.66 5.19
N SER A 327 9.15 -6.47 4.91
CA SER A 327 10.34 -6.00 4.16
C SER A 327 10.06 -5.55 2.72
N GLU A 328 8.86 -5.86 2.21
CA GLU A 328 8.40 -5.48 0.89
C GLU A 328 7.38 -4.33 0.91
N GLU A 329 7.02 -3.76 2.06
CA GLU A 329 6.07 -2.63 2.14
C GLU A 329 6.51 -1.43 1.30
N PHE A 330 7.83 -1.18 1.25
CA PHE A 330 8.46 -0.12 0.45
C PHE A 330 9.34 -0.68 -0.66
N TRP A 331 8.93 -1.77 -1.30
CA TRP A 331 9.70 -2.47 -2.34
C TRP A 331 10.25 -1.55 -3.44
N TRP A 332 9.57 -0.45 -3.74
CA TRP A 332 9.97 0.59 -4.72
C TRP A 332 11.20 1.40 -4.29
N SER A 333 11.64 1.26 -3.03
CA SER A 333 12.86 1.85 -2.48
C SER A 333 14.00 0.85 -2.35
N ASN A 334 13.83 -0.40 -2.75
CA ASN A 334 14.89 -1.40 -2.63
C ASN A 334 16.09 -1.06 -3.53
N VAL A 335 17.28 -1.47 -3.11
CA VAL A 335 18.52 -1.30 -3.88
C VAL A 335 18.79 -2.54 -4.75
N PRO A 336 19.64 -2.44 -5.79
CA PRO A 336 20.11 -3.63 -6.50
C PRO A 336 20.70 -4.65 -5.52
N GLU A 337 20.51 -5.94 -5.79
CA GLU A 337 20.91 -7.03 -4.88
C GLU A 337 22.40 -6.95 -4.48
N THR A 338 23.27 -6.56 -5.42
CA THR A 338 24.71 -6.39 -5.17
C THR A 338 25.06 -5.26 -4.20
N ASP A 339 24.13 -4.37 -3.92
CA ASP A 339 24.38 -3.15 -3.15
C ASP A 339 23.70 -3.18 -1.76
N VAL A 340 23.05 -4.29 -1.36
CA VAL A 340 22.40 -4.50 -0.05
C VAL A 340 23.32 -4.15 1.12
N SER A 341 24.58 -4.59 1.06
CA SER A 341 25.56 -4.38 2.14
C SER A 341 26.42 -3.12 1.96
N THR A 342 26.08 -2.23 1.01
CA THR A 342 26.92 -1.07 0.66
C THR A 342 27.11 -0.12 1.85
N PHE A 343 26.10 0.03 2.70
CA PHE A 343 26.09 0.97 3.83
C PHE A 343 26.00 0.27 5.18
N SER A 344 26.33 -1.03 5.27
CA SER A 344 26.26 -1.80 6.52
C SER A 344 27.09 -1.20 7.66
N ALA A 345 28.22 -0.59 7.34
CA ALA A 345 29.11 0.05 8.33
C ALA A 345 28.56 1.38 8.88
N THR A 346 27.52 1.95 8.26
CA THR A 346 26.98 3.27 8.60
C THR A 346 25.49 3.19 8.92
N ALA A 347 24.64 3.07 7.89
CA ALA A 347 23.19 3.09 8.01
C ALA A 347 22.58 1.69 8.24
N GLY A 348 23.37 0.64 8.07
CA GLY A 348 22.92 -0.76 8.10
C GLY A 348 22.65 -1.32 6.71
N GLU A 349 22.10 -2.53 6.65
CA GLU A 349 21.72 -3.19 5.40
C GLU A 349 20.46 -2.55 4.79
N LEU A 350 20.42 -2.53 3.46
CA LEU A 350 19.30 -2.04 2.67
C LEU A 350 18.57 -3.21 2.00
N PRO A 351 17.23 -3.18 1.88
CA PRO A 351 16.49 -4.23 1.18
C PRO A 351 16.91 -4.40 -0.28
N GLY A 352 17.06 -5.66 -0.72
CA GLY A 352 17.58 -6.05 -2.04
C GLY A 352 16.50 -6.32 -3.10
N LEU A 353 16.90 -7.02 -4.16
CA LEU A 353 16.08 -7.38 -5.32
C LEU A 353 15.60 -6.21 -6.21
N SER A 354 16.28 -5.06 -6.13
CA SER A 354 16.02 -3.85 -6.94
C SER A 354 14.62 -3.25 -6.70
N PRO A 355 14.35 -2.01 -7.12
CA PRO A 355 13.06 -1.35 -6.86
C PRO A 355 11.95 -1.76 -7.85
N PHE A 356 12.03 -2.94 -8.44
CA PHE A 356 11.12 -3.43 -9.48
C PHE A 356 10.42 -4.71 -9.05
N ARG A 357 9.11 -4.81 -9.31
CA ARG A 357 8.32 -6.02 -9.06
C ARG A 357 7.44 -6.34 -10.26
N GLU A 358 7.43 -7.60 -10.65
CA GLU A 358 6.49 -8.16 -11.64
C GLU A 358 5.66 -9.26 -10.98
N VAL A 359 4.36 -9.05 -10.90
CA VAL A 359 3.41 -10.09 -10.49
C VAL A 359 3.01 -10.87 -11.74
N GLN A 360 3.22 -12.17 -11.75
CA GLN A 360 2.97 -13.05 -12.88
C GLN A 360 1.79 -13.97 -12.58
N VAL A 361 0.90 -14.15 -13.55
CA VAL A 361 -0.14 -15.18 -13.55
C VAL A 361 0.25 -16.25 -14.56
N LEU A 362 0.34 -17.50 -14.12
CA LEU A 362 0.67 -18.64 -14.97
C LEU A 362 -0.50 -19.63 -15.02
N ILE A 363 -0.74 -20.20 -16.20
CA ILE A 363 -1.70 -21.28 -16.45
C ILE A 363 -0.92 -22.47 -16.98
N ASP A 364 -0.93 -23.60 -16.25
CA ASP A 364 -0.16 -24.80 -16.58
C ASP A 364 1.33 -24.52 -16.82
N GLY A 365 1.89 -23.61 -16.03
CA GLY A 365 3.29 -23.17 -16.12
C GLY A 365 3.59 -22.19 -17.26
N GLN A 366 2.61 -21.86 -18.11
CA GLN A 366 2.76 -20.86 -19.17
C GLN A 366 2.31 -19.48 -18.67
N LEU A 367 3.05 -18.42 -19.01
CA LEU A 367 2.67 -17.07 -18.63
C LEU A 367 1.35 -16.67 -19.32
N ALA A 368 0.37 -16.24 -18.53
CA ALA A 368 -0.93 -15.77 -19.00
C ALA A 368 -1.05 -14.25 -19.03
N GLY A 369 -0.28 -13.56 -18.17
CA GLY A 369 -0.17 -12.11 -18.13
C GLY A 369 0.60 -11.65 -16.90
N VAL A 370 0.84 -10.34 -16.80
CA VAL A 370 1.59 -9.73 -15.70
C VAL A 370 0.92 -8.46 -15.17
N GLN A 371 1.21 -8.11 -13.93
CA GLN A 371 0.93 -6.79 -13.35
C GLN A 371 2.24 -6.18 -12.84
N TRP A 372 2.49 -4.92 -13.18
CA TRP A 372 3.49 -4.09 -12.50
C TRP A 372 2.75 -3.19 -11.50
N PRO A 373 2.87 -3.47 -10.18
CA PRO A 373 1.95 -2.95 -9.17
C PRO A 373 2.13 -1.44 -8.96
N PHE A 374 1.02 -0.76 -8.64
CA PHE A 374 1.06 0.61 -8.15
C PHE A 374 1.80 0.65 -6.79
N PRO A 375 2.75 1.57 -6.57
CA PRO A 375 3.53 1.62 -5.33
C PRO A 375 2.72 2.27 -4.21
N VAL A 376 1.71 1.57 -3.67
CA VAL A 376 0.87 2.06 -2.56
C VAL A 376 1.74 2.50 -1.38
N ILE A 377 1.49 3.71 -0.87
CA ILE A 377 2.10 4.20 0.37
C ILE A 377 1.00 4.23 1.43
N PHE A 378 1.06 3.26 2.34
CA PHE A 378 0.10 3.15 3.43
C PHE A 378 0.23 4.28 4.45
N THR A 379 -0.75 4.44 5.34
CA THR A 379 -0.91 5.68 6.10
C THR A 379 0.12 5.87 7.23
N GLY A 380 0.85 4.81 7.59
CA GLY A 380 2.06 4.89 8.43
C GLY A 380 3.37 4.94 7.64
N GLY A 381 3.31 4.88 6.31
CA GLY A 381 4.46 4.71 5.45
C GLY A 381 5.23 6.00 5.18
N VAL A 382 6.55 5.86 4.97
CA VAL A 382 7.51 6.97 4.76
C VAL A 382 7.57 7.94 5.96
N VAL A 383 6.53 8.73 6.17
CA VAL A 383 6.29 9.57 7.35
C VAL A 383 4.78 9.64 7.62
N PRO A 384 4.25 9.18 8.78
CA PRO A 384 2.80 9.12 9.02
C PRO A 384 2.06 10.45 8.85
N SER A 385 2.71 11.57 9.20
CA SER A 385 2.14 12.92 9.05
C SER A 385 1.88 13.34 7.58
N LEU A 386 2.38 12.62 6.57
CA LEU A 386 2.00 12.81 5.15
C LEU A 386 0.56 12.39 4.85
N HIS A 387 -0.04 11.57 5.72
CA HIS A 387 -1.30 10.87 5.46
C HIS A 387 -2.47 11.38 6.31
N ARG A 388 -2.32 12.57 6.92
CA ARG A 388 -3.32 13.16 7.82
C ARG A 388 -3.74 14.56 7.36
N PRO A 389 -5.05 14.80 7.13
CA PRO A 389 -6.17 13.85 7.04
C PRO A 389 -6.29 13.13 5.69
N ILE A 390 -5.52 13.54 4.68
CA ILE A 390 -5.58 12.99 3.32
C ILE A 390 -4.73 11.72 3.27
N VAL A 391 -5.34 10.54 3.15
CA VAL A 391 -4.60 9.27 3.12
C VAL A 391 -3.83 9.06 1.80
N GLY A 392 -3.09 7.96 1.67
CA GLY A 392 -2.39 7.62 0.41
C GLY A 392 -3.39 7.32 -0.72
N ILE A 393 -2.95 7.45 -1.97
CA ILE A 393 -3.75 7.01 -3.13
C ILE A 393 -3.92 5.47 -3.05
N GLU A 394 -5.14 4.95 -3.21
CA GLU A 394 -5.49 3.52 -3.09
C GLU A 394 -5.23 2.91 -1.70
N ALA A 395 -5.13 3.71 -0.64
CA ALA A 395 -4.91 3.19 0.70
C ALA A 395 -6.16 2.50 1.27
N PHE A 396 -7.35 3.04 1.01
CA PHE A 396 -8.64 2.51 1.43
C PHE A 396 -9.23 1.51 0.44
N ASP A 397 -8.78 1.52 -0.81
CA ASP A 397 -9.16 0.51 -1.81
C ASP A 397 -8.01 0.16 -2.74
N LEU A 398 -7.31 -0.92 -2.42
CA LEU A 398 -6.20 -1.41 -3.23
C LEU A 398 -6.74 -2.03 -4.51
N ARG A 399 -6.34 -1.48 -5.66
CA ARG A 399 -6.87 -1.91 -6.95
C ARG A 399 -6.29 -3.25 -7.40
N GLU A 400 -7.16 -4.06 -8.01
CA GLU A 400 -6.78 -5.31 -8.66
C GLU A 400 -6.50 -5.13 -10.15
N HIS A 401 -5.68 -6.00 -10.72
CA HIS A 401 -5.33 -5.97 -12.14
C HIS A 401 -6.08 -7.04 -12.93
N GLU A 402 -6.59 -6.69 -14.11
CA GLU A 402 -7.36 -7.57 -15.00
C GLU A 402 -6.45 -8.17 -16.09
N ILE A 403 -6.48 -9.49 -16.25
CA ILE A 403 -5.77 -10.24 -17.31
C ILE A 403 -6.79 -11.07 -18.08
N ASP A 404 -6.93 -10.83 -19.38
CA ASP A 404 -7.85 -11.60 -20.20
C ASP A 404 -7.27 -12.97 -20.56
N ILE A 405 -7.85 -14.02 -19.96
CA ILE A 405 -7.44 -15.41 -20.18
C ILE A 405 -8.38 -16.13 -21.16
N THR A 406 -9.28 -15.42 -21.85
CA THR A 406 -10.13 -15.97 -22.91
C THR A 406 -9.34 -16.72 -23.99
N PRO A 407 -8.13 -16.27 -24.41
CA PRO A 407 -7.30 -17.03 -25.35
C PRO A 407 -6.89 -18.44 -24.86
N PHE A 408 -6.92 -18.72 -23.54
CA PHE A 408 -6.65 -20.05 -22.99
C PHE A 408 -7.85 -20.99 -22.98
N LEU A 409 -9.07 -20.52 -23.25
CA LEU A 409 -10.29 -21.35 -23.15
C LEU A 409 -10.25 -22.65 -23.97
N PRO A 410 -9.64 -22.71 -25.17
CA PRO A 410 -9.48 -23.99 -25.89
C PRO A 410 -8.71 -25.07 -25.11
N LEU A 411 -7.81 -24.66 -24.21
CA LEU A 411 -7.08 -25.56 -23.31
C LEU A 411 -7.89 -25.82 -22.03
N LEU A 412 -8.44 -24.77 -21.41
CA LEU A 412 -9.14 -24.86 -20.13
C LEU A 412 -10.45 -25.66 -20.20
N CYS A 413 -11.16 -25.60 -21.32
CA CYS A 413 -12.48 -26.24 -21.50
C CYS A 413 -12.40 -27.73 -21.90
N ASP A 414 -11.21 -28.34 -21.84
CA ASP A 414 -10.98 -29.72 -22.30
C ASP A 414 -11.55 -30.80 -21.36
N GLY A 415 -12.02 -30.39 -20.16
CA GLY A 415 -12.60 -31.26 -19.13
C GLY A 415 -11.57 -31.85 -18.15
N LYS A 416 -10.30 -31.46 -18.23
CA LYS A 416 -9.25 -31.82 -17.27
C LYS A 416 -9.11 -30.74 -16.19
N GLN A 417 -8.19 -31.00 -15.27
CA GLN A 417 -7.78 -30.04 -14.25
C GLN A 417 -6.60 -29.21 -14.75
N HIS A 418 -6.62 -27.91 -14.45
CA HIS A 418 -5.58 -26.97 -14.83
C HIS A 418 -5.03 -26.26 -13.60
N THR A 419 -3.76 -25.90 -13.64
CA THR A 419 -3.08 -25.17 -12.57
C THR A 419 -3.03 -23.68 -12.87
N PHE A 420 -3.34 -22.88 -11.86
CA PHE A 420 -3.21 -21.42 -11.87
C PHE A 420 -2.24 -21.02 -10.78
N THR A 421 -1.17 -20.33 -11.13
CA THR A 421 -0.11 -19.91 -10.21
C THR A 421 0.07 -18.40 -10.24
N ILE A 422 0.19 -17.79 -9.06
CA ILE A 422 0.62 -16.40 -8.90
C ILE A 422 2.07 -16.41 -8.41
N ARG A 423 2.92 -15.60 -9.04
CA ARG A 423 4.32 -15.44 -8.65
C ARG A 423 4.65 -13.95 -8.56
N VAL A 424 5.56 -13.56 -7.69
CA VAL A 424 6.13 -12.20 -7.69
C VAL A 424 7.62 -12.29 -7.90
N ALA A 425 8.12 -11.52 -8.85
CA ALA A 425 9.53 -11.47 -9.24
C ALA A 425 10.13 -10.10 -8.91
N GLY A 426 11.26 -10.08 -8.23
CA GLY A 426 12.19 -8.94 -8.23
C GLY A 426 13.26 -9.07 -9.31
N LEU A 427 14.28 -8.21 -9.28
CA LEU A 427 15.46 -8.32 -10.15
C LEU A 427 16.72 -8.64 -9.34
N ASN A 428 17.45 -9.65 -9.79
CA ASN A 428 18.77 -9.99 -9.26
C ASN A 428 19.79 -9.96 -10.41
N GLY A 429 20.95 -9.38 -10.16
CA GLY A 429 22.03 -9.30 -11.12
C GLY A 429 23.35 -8.97 -10.47
N THR A 430 24.45 -9.30 -11.14
CA THR A 430 25.82 -9.15 -10.61
C THR A 430 26.37 -7.71 -10.71
N GLY A 431 25.52 -6.72 -11.00
CA GLY A 431 25.92 -5.34 -11.24
C GLY A 431 26.64 -5.08 -12.58
N LYS A 432 26.87 -6.14 -13.38
CA LYS A 432 27.36 -6.04 -14.77
C LYS A 432 26.19 -5.86 -15.75
N ALA A 433 26.39 -5.03 -16.77
CA ALA A 433 25.40 -4.86 -17.84
C ALA A 433 25.06 -6.22 -18.48
N GLY A 434 23.78 -6.52 -18.65
CA GLY A 434 23.30 -7.80 -19.21
C GLY A 434 23.35 -9.00 -18.26
N SER A 435 23.69 -8.82 -16.98
CA SER A 435 23.72 -9.91 -15.98
C SER A 435 22.51 -9.95 -15.05
N THR A 436 21.52 -9.08 -15.28
CA THR A 436 20.32 -8.94 -14.44
C THR A 436 19.18 -9.73 -15.05
N SER A 437 18.51 -10.56 -14.25
CA SER A 437 17.33 -11.33 -14.66
C SER A 437 16.19 -11.17 -13.65
N LEU A 438 14.98 -11.52 -14.08
CA LEU A 438 13.87 -11.77 -13.16
C LEU A 438 14.25 -12.90 -12.20
N THR A 439 13.77 -12.79 -10.99
CA THR A 439 13.86 -13.83 -9.95
C THR A 439 12.56 -14.61 -9.88
N GLU A 440 12.58 -15.76 -9.21
CA GLU A 440 11.36 -16.51 -8.89
C GLU A 440 10.84 -16.24 -7.47
N THR A 441 11.42 -15.24 -6.79
CA THR A 441 11.16 -14.93 -5.38
C THR A 441 11.23 -13.44 -5.13
N VAL A 442 10.75 -13.05 -3.97
CA VAL A 442 10.83 -11.70 -3.38
C VAL A 442 11.33 -11.82 -1.95
N ASN A 443 11.57 -10.69 -1.28
CA ASN A 443 11.72 -10.72 0.17
C ASN A 443 10.34 -10.95 0.82
N GLU A 444 10.31 -11.10 2.14
CA GLU A 444 9.10 -11.39 2.89
C GLU A 444 8.42 -10.08 3.36
N SER A 445 7.16 -9.78 3.02
CA SER A 445 6.10 -10.63 2.45
C SER A 445 5.40 -9.97 1.26
N TRP A 446 4.89 -10.77 0.33
CA TRP A 446 3.84 -10.37 -0.61
C TRP A 446 2.54 -11.11 -0.31
N TYR A 447 1.45 -10.39 -0.14
CA TYR A 447 0.12 -10.97 0.03
C TYR A 447 -0.59 -11.00 -1.32
N VAL A 448 -0.96 -12.20 -1.78
CA VAL A 448 -1.54 -12.39 -3.11
C VAL A 448 -2.81 -13.24 -3.08
N THR A 449 -3.78 -12.85 -3.89
CA THR A 449 -4.96 -13.65 -4.24
C THR A 449 -5.29 -13.43 -5.70
N GLY A 450 -6.02 -14.38 -6.27
CA GLY A 450 -6.62 -14.21 -7.58
C GLY A 450 -8.06 -14.70 -7.59
N LYS A 451 -8.77 -14.36 -8.65
CA LYS A 451 -10.11 -14.87 -8.95
C LYS A 451 -10.36 -14.82 -10.45
N ILE A 452 -11.18 -15.74 -10.93
CA ILE A 452 -11.53 -15.83 -12.34
C ILE A 452 -13.01 -15.50 -12.50
N PHE A 453 -13.30 -14.42 -13.21
CA PHE A 453 -14.66 -14.07 -13.66
C PHE A 453 -14.94 -14.82 -14.97
N VAL A 454 -15.99 -15.63 -15.00
CA VAL A 454 -16.32 -16.49 -16.14
C VAL A 454 -17.72 -16.18 -16.64
N TRP A 455 -17.84 -15.99 -17.95
CA TRP A 455 -19.14 -15.93 -18.64
C TRP A 455 -19.35 -17.25 -19.38
N LEU A 456 -20.55 -17.80 -19.24
CA LEU A 456 -20.89 -19.13 -19.70
C LEU A 456 -21.88 -19.05 -20.89
N ASP A 457 -21.74 -19.99 -21.81
CA ASP A 457 -22.76 -20.37 -22.81
C ASP A 457 -23.71 -21.43 -22.20
N ASP A 458 -24.63 -21.98 -22.99
CA ASP A 458 -25.54 -23.03 -22.53
C ASP A 458 -24.78 -24.23 -21.91
N PRO A 459 -25.30 -24.88 -20.84
CA PRO A 459 -24.59 -25.96 -20.14
C PRO A 459 -24.19 -27.17 -20.99
N SER A 460 -24.86 -27.40 -22.12
CA SER A 460 -24.55 -28.48 -23.07
C SER A 460 -23.48 -28.09 -24.11
N SER A 461 -23.15 -26.81 -24.23
CA SER A 461 -22.13 -26.32 -25.15
C SER A 461 -20.72 -26.64 -24.65
N ILE A 462 -19.77 -26.68 -25.57
CA ILE A 462 -18.35 -26.88 -25.26
C ILE A 462 -17.57 -25.88 -26.09
N THR A 463 -16.75 -25.08 -25.42
CA THR A 463 -15.81 -24.19 -26.08
C THR A 463 -14.60 -24.99 -26.53
N ILE A 464 -14.32 -24.94 -27.82
CA ILE A 464 -13.24 -25.66 -28.47
C ILE A 464 -12.36 -24.70 -29.26
N GLY A 465 -11.18 -25.16 -29.66
CA GLY A 465 -10.30 -24.39 -30.54
C GLY A 465 -8.90 -24.97 -30.58
N GLU A 466 -8.00 -24.21 -31.18
CA GLU A 466 -6.58 -24.51 -31.14
C GLU A 466 -5.93 -23.95 -29.86
N PRO A 467 -4.90 -24.60 -29.31
CA PRO A 467 -4.08 -24.03 -28.26
C PRO A 467 -3.60 -22.61 -28.63
N PRO A 468 -3.54 -21.67 -27.68
CA PRO A 468 -3.07 -20.33 -27.96
C PRO A 468 -1.60 -20.31 -28.37
N SER A 469 -1.25 -19.39 -29.25
CA SER A 469 0.14 -18.98 -29.48
C SER A 469 0.50 -17.86 -28.50
N ILE A 470 1.56 -18.05 -27.73
CA ILE A 470 2.06 -17.10 -26.74
C ILE A 470 3.37 -16.49 -27.28
N LEU A 471 3.45 -15.17 -27.26
CA LEU A 471 4.65 -14.38 -27.50
C LEU A 471 5.03 -13.73 -26.16
N ASP A 472 5.96 -14.36 -25.45
CA ASP A 472 6.38 -14.02 -24.09
C ASP A 472 7.89 -13.83 -23.96
N ASP A 473 8.48 -13.15 -24.96
CA ASP A 473 9.91 -12.80 -24.92
C ASP A 473 10.30 -12.23 -23.54
N PRO A 474 11.45 -12.65 -22.98
CA PRO A 474 11.91 -12.13 -21.70
C PRO A 474 11.98 -10.60 -21.69
N PRO A 475 11.66 -9.93 -20.56
CA PRO A 475 11.69 -8.48 -20.52
C PRO A 475 13.10 -7.95 -20.79
N ALA A 476 13.20 -6.84 -21.53
CA ALA A 476 14.46 -6.15 -21.73
C ALA A 476 14.82 -5.39 -20.45
N ILE A 477 15.92 -5.77 -19.82
CA ILE A 477 16.37 -5.21 -18.54
C ILE A 477 17.67 -4.45 -18.74
N HIS A 478 17.68 -3.18 -18.35
CA HIS A 478 18.86 -2.31 -18.37
C HIS A 478 19.09 -1.72 -16.99
N THR A 479 20.20 -2.10 -16.36
CA THR A 479 20.61 -1.58 -15.04
C THR A 479 21.96 -0.89 -15.11
N ARG A 480 22.14 0.20 -14.37
CA ARG A 480 23.42 0.90 -14.18
C ARG A 480 23.59 1.25 -12.71
N ARG A 481 24.83 1.19 -12.20
CA ARG A 481 25.16 1.67 -10.85
C ARG A 481 26.49 2.42 -10.79
N SER A 482 26.63 3.32 -9.83
CA SER A 482 27.84 4.08 -9.52
C SER A 482 27.95 4.32 -8.02
N LEU A 483 29.12 4.05 -7.45
CA LEU A 483 29.39 4.20 -6.02
C LEU A 483 30.55 5.17 -5.82
N THR A 484 30.36 6.18 -4.98
CA THR A 484 31.42 7.09 -4.55
C THR A 484 31.78 6.83 -3.08
N ARG A 485 33.02 7.17 -2.72
CA ARG A 485 33.58 7.00 -1.38
C ARG A 485 34.13 8.33 -0.87
N ALA A 486 34.03 8.53 0.44
CA ALA A 486 34.72 9.61 1.12
C ALA A 486 36.24 9.38 1.14
N ALA A 487 37.00 10.41 1.52
CA ALA A 487 38.47 10.35 1.57
C ALA A 487 39.02 9.22 2.46
N ASN A 488 38.28 8.83 3.50
CA ASN A 488 38.63 7.71 4.39
C ASN A 488 38.23 6.32 3.85
N GLY A 489 37.74 6.24 2.61
CA GLY A 489 37.29 5.00 1.97
C GLY A 489 35.86 4.57 2.27
N THR A 490 35.14 5.28 3.15
CA THR A 490 33.75 4.95 3.50
C THR A 490 32.82 5.21 2.31
N ASN A 491 31.93 4.26 2.00
CA ASN A 491 30.92 4.42 0.96
C ASN A 491 30.00 5.60 1.30
N GLN A 492 29.88 6.55 0.38
CA GLN A 492 29.18 7.81 0.62
C GLN A 492 27.87 7.92 -0.16
N THR A 493 27.92 7.63 -1.46
CA THR A 493 26.78 7.79 -2.36
C THR A 493 26.72 6.64 -3.36
N LEU A 494 25.56 6.02 -3.49
CA LEU A 494 25.21 5.03 -4.50
C LEU A 494 24.12 5.62 -5.41
N ASN A 495 24.41 5.72 -6.70
CA ASN A 495 23.43 6.07 -7.73
C ASN A 495 23.16 4.83 -8.58
N TYR A 496 21.90 4.54 -8.87
CA TYR A 496 21.50 3.41 -9.69
C TYR A 496 20.29 3.75 -10.57
N ILE A 497 20.25 3.11 -11.74
CA ILE A 497 19.15 3.23 -12.69
C ILE A 497 18.68 1.83 -13.03
N THR A 498 17.36 1.63 -13.02
CA THR A 498 16.72 0.40 -13.47
C THR A 498 15.71 0.75 -14.56
N ARG A 499 15.82 0.14 -15.73
CA ARG A 499 14.81 0.22 -16.80
C ARG A 499 14.39 -1.17 -17.21
N VAL A 500 13.09 -1.38 -17.30
CA VAL A 500 12.50 -2.65 -17.76
C VAL A 500 11.44 -2.34 -18.79
N SER A 501 11.41 -3.10 -19.88
CA SER A 501 10.31 -3.07 -20.84
C SER A 501 9.88 -4.48 -21.21
N ARG A 502 8.57 -4.68 -21.34
CA ARG A 502 7.97 -5.96 -21.72
C ARG A 502 6.91 -5.74 -22.80
N SER A 503 6.90 -6.60 -23.80
CA SER A 503 5.75 -6.79 -24.69
C SER A 503 5.31 -8.24 -24.56
N PHE A 504 4.02 -8.45 -24.39
CA PHE A 504 3.43 -9.77 -24.22
C PHE A 504 2.19 -9.87 -25.08
N LYS A 505 2.02 -11.00 -25.78
CA LYS A 505 0.84 -11.24 -26.60
C LYS A 505 0.45 -12.70 -26.58
N ILE A 506 -0.83 -12.96 -26.34
CA ILE A 506 -1.42 -14.28 -26.53
C ILE A 506 -2.55 -14.21 -27.55
N THR A 507 -2.61 -15.20 -28.42
CA THR A 507 -3.62 -15.27 -29.48
C THR A 507 -4.14 -16.69 -29.61
N SER A 508 -5.46 -16.87 -29.51
CA SER A 508 -6.11 -18.08 -30.02
C SER A 508 -6.75 -17.74 -31.36
N ARG A 509 -6.34 -18.44 -32.42
CA ARG A 509 -6.72 -18.12 -33.81
C ARG A 509 -8.15 -18.54 -34.15
N ASN A 510 -8.65 -19.57 -33.49
CA ASN A 510 -9.91 -20.21 -33.82
C ASN A 510 -10.57 -20.78 -32.56
N ILE A 511 -10.96 -19.88 -31.64
CA ILE A 511 -11.85 -20.24 -30.54
C ILE A 511 -13.28 -20.31 -31.07
N ARG A 512 -14.00 -21.36 -30.68
CA ARG A 512 -15.40 -21.60 -31.02
C ARG A 512 -16.17 -21.91 -29.75
N SER A 513 -17.06 -21.00 -29.39
CA SER A 513 -18.09 -21.18 -28.38
C SER A 513 -19.46 -21.24 -29.08
N GLN A 514 -20.57 -21.35 -28.35
CA GLN A 514 -21.92 -21.35 -28.92
C GLN A 514 -22.22 -20.07 -29.72
N HIS A 515 -21.78 -18.91 -29.21
CA HIS A 515 -22.08 -17.61 -29.80
C HIS A 515 -20.89 -16.96 -30.49
N GLN A 516 -19.69 -17.52 -30.35
CA GLN A 516 -18.47 -16.91 -30.86
C GLN A 516 -17.66 -17.89 -31.71
N SER A 517 -17.22 -17.46 -32.88
CA SER A 517 -16.24 -18.20 -33.70
C SER A 517 -15.30 -17.24 -34.41
N ALA A 518 -14.25 -16.79 -33.71
CA ALA A 518 -13.30 -15.84 -34.26
C ALA A 518 -12.04 -15.76 -33.39
N PRO A 519 -10.92 -15.19 -33.91
CA PRO A 519 -9.71 -15.04 -33.13
C PRO A 519 -9.92 -14.12 -31.92
N VAL A 520 -9.24 -14.45 -30.82
CA VAL A 520 -9.18 -13.64 -29.60
C VAL A 520 -7.75 -13.33 -29.26
N THR A 521 -7.48 -12.14 -28.74
CA THR A 521 -6.13 -11.68 -28.42
C THR A 521 -6.11 -10.91 -27.10
N TRP A 522 -5.08 -11.16 -26.30
CA TRP A 522 -4.68 -10.33 -25.17
C TRP A 522 -3.25 -9.83 -25.39
N THR A 523 -3.02 -8.54 -25.18
CA THR A 523 -1.71 -7.90 -25.33
C THR A 523 -1.41 -7.00 -24.15
N GLN A 524 -0.14 -6.96 -23.75
CA GLN A 524 0.36 -6.03 -22.75
C GLN A 524 1.68 -5.40 -23.21
N ASP A 525 1.79 -4.08 -23.11
CA ASP A 525 3.03 -3.34 -23.36
C ASP A 525 3.36 -2.51 -22.13
N LEU A 526 4.47 -2.81 -21.46
CA LEU A 526 4.83 -2.23 -20.15
C LEU A 526 6.23 -1.59 -20.17
N THR A 527 6.37 -0.46 -19.48
CA THR A 527 7.64 0.25 -19.28
C THR A 527 7.82 0.72 -17.84
N TYR A 528 9.03 0.56 -17.33
CA TYR A 528 9.42 0.88 -15.96
C TYR A 528 10.75 1.61 -16.00
N VAL A 529 10.86 2.70 -15.24
CA VAL A 529 12.11 3.41 -14.99
C VAL A 529 12.19 3.76 -13.51
N ASN A 530 13.34 3.55 -12.90
CA ASN A 530 13.70 4.17 -11.64
C ASN A 530 15.08 4.82 -11.72
N ASN A 531 15.19 6.06 -11.26
CA ASN A 531 16.43 6.71 -10.92
C ASN A 531 16.57 6.74 -9.39
N GLY A 532 17.42 5.89 -8.85
CA GLY A 532 17.66 5.74 -7.41
C GLY A 532 18.95 6.40 -6.95
N LEU A 533 18.92 7.01 -5.78
CA LEU A 533 20.07 7.61 -5.12
C LEU A 533 20.02 7.28 -3.62
N VAL A 534 21.02 6.59 -3.12
CA VAL A 534 21.31 6.52 -1.69
C VAL A 534 22.51 7.41 -1.42
N SER A 535 22.37 8.37 -0.52
CA SER A 535 23.41 9.36 -0.21
C SER A 535 23.56 9.51 1.30
N ALA A 536 24.41 10.46 1.72
CA ALA A 536 24.71 10.71 3.12
C ALA A 536 25.05 9.41 3.86
N PHE A 537 25.93 8.57 3.28
CA PHE A 537 26.35 7.30 3.89
C PHE A 537 25.20 6.33 4.19
N GLY A 538 24.11 6.38 3.43
CA GLY A 538 22.96 5.50 3.61
C GLY A 538 21.78 6.10 4.39
N TYR A 539 21.92 7.33 4.89
CA TYR A 539 20.89 8.00 5.69
C TYR A 539 19.85 8.76 4.86
N SER A 540 20.11 9.00 3.58
CA SER A 540 19.18 9.65 2.66
C SER A 540 18.95 8.78 1.43
N GLN A 541 17.71 8.70 0.99
CA GLN A 541 17.32 7.94 -0.18
C GLN A 541 16.34 8.72 -1.04
N LEU A 542 16.56 8.69 -2.35
CA LEU A 542 15.67 9.25 -3.36
C LEU A 542 15.35 8.18 -4.39
N ASN A 543 14.08 8.05 -4.73
CA ASN A 543 13.60 7.26 -5.85
C ASN A 543 12.70 8.12 -6.74
N ASP A 544 13.00 8.11 -8.03
CA ASP A 544 12.19 8.74 -9.08
C ASP A 544 11.77 7.63 -10.04
N VAL A 545 10.56 7.13 -9.80
CA VAL A 545 9.96 5.95 -10.41
C VAL A 545 8.88 6.38 -11.40
N ARG A 546 8.84 5.73 -12.56
CA ARG A 546 7.71 5.77 -13.46
C ARG A 546 7.39 4.36 -13.94
N ILE A 547 6.16 3.92 -13.65
CA ILE A 547 5.56 2.70 -14.21
C ILE A 547 4.55 3.15 -15.25
N ALA A 548 4.50 2.49 -16.40
CA ALA A 548 3.44 2.71 -17.38
C ALA A 548 3.12 1.41 -18.12
N GLY A 549 1.86 1.24 -18.52
CA GLY A 549 1.44 0.09 -19.29
C GLY A 549 0.18 0.33 -20.11
N GLU A 550 0.00 -0.52 -21.11
CA GLU A 550 -1.20 -0.67 -21.92
C GLU A 550 -1.59 -2.14 -21.97
N ASP A 551 -2.80 -2.44 -21.52
CA ASP A 551 -3.40 -3.76 -21.64
C ASP A 551 -4.57 -3.69 -22.62
N GLN A 552 -4.65 -4.65 -23.54
CA GLN A 552 -5.71 -4.70 -24.53
C GLN A 552 -6.24 -6.11 -24.72
N SER A 553 -7.57 -6.24 -24.68
CA SER A 553 -8.28 -7.42 -25.11
C SER A 553 -9.11 -7.14 -26.37
N LEU A 554 -9.00 -8.04 -27.34
CA LEU A 554 -9.75 -8.01 -28.59
C LEU A 554 -10.54 -9.31 -28.74
N LEU A 555 -11.84 -9.22 -28.52
CA LEU A 555 -12.84 -10.24 -28.84
C LEU A 555 -13.73 -9.72 -29.99
N PRO A 556 -14.51 -10.61 -30.65
CA PRO A 556 -15.37 -10.22 -31.77
C PRO A 556 -16.43 -9.18 -31.39
N ASP A 557 -17.09 -9.39 -30.26
CA ASP A 557 -18.21 -8.57 -29.79
C ASP A 557 -17.85 -7.68 -28.60
N SER A 558 -16.58 -7.71 -28.17
CA SER A 558 -16.13 -7.01 -26.98
C SER A 558 -14.68 -6.58 -27.12
N ARG A 559 -14.36 -5.41 -26.57
CA ARG A 559 -13.00 -4.89 -26.48
C ARG A 559 -12.78 -4.38 -25.08
N TYR A 560 -11.55 -4.46 -24.61
CA TYR A 560 -11.11 -3.83 -23.38
C TYR A 560 -9.77 -3.17 -23.65
N LEU A 561 -9.58 -1.97 -23.09
CA LEU A 561 -8.32 -1.25 -23.15
C LEU A 561 -8.12 -0.50 -21.84
N ALA A 562 -7.00 -0.77 -21.18
CA ALA A 562 -6.54 0.00 -20.04
C ALA A 562 -5.16 0.59 -20.35
N ARG A 563 -5.00 1.88 -20.06
CA ARG A 563 -3.70 2.56 -20.09
C ARG A 563 -3.45 3.18 -18.73
N TYR A 564 -2.24 3.07 -18.22
CA TYR A 564 -1.92 3.58 -16.91
C TYR A 564 -0.50 4.13 -16.83
N SER A 565 -0.31 5.12 -15.95
CA SER A 565 1.00 5.59 -15.54
C SER A 565 1.02 5.96 -14.06
N TYR A 566 2.06 5.49 -13.35
CA TYR A 566 2.26 5.66 -11.92
C TYR A 566 3.61 6.34 -11.67
N PRO A 567 3.69 7.68 -11.73
CA PRO A 567 4.88 8.41 -11.29
C PRO A 567 4.98 8.43 -9.76
N LEU A 568 6.17 8.23 -9.22
CA LEU A 568 6.48 8.39 -7.81
C LEU A 568 7.86 9.04 -7.67
N PHE A 569 7.89 10.21 -7.04
CA PHE A 569 9.10 10.83 -6.52
C PHE A 569 9.06 10.76 -5.00
N ALA A 570 10.02 10.08 -4.39
CA ALA A 570 10.13 9.98 -2.94
C ALA A 570 11.56 10.32 -2.53
N ASN A 571 11.73 11.43 -1.82
CA ASN A 571 13.00 11.85 -1.22
C ASN A 571 12.85 11.82 0.29
N GLN A 572 13.62 10.96 0.95
CA GLN A 572 13.50 10.71 2.37
C GLN A 572 14.88 10.68 3.03
N SER A 573 14.91 11.04 4.30
CA SER A 573 16.10 10.95 5.13
C SER A 573 15.74 10.62 6.55
N TYR A 574 16.65 9.96 7.25
CA TYR A 574 16.51 9.74 8.68
C TYR A 574 17.83 10.00 9.39
N ALA A 575 17.75 10.31 10.68
CA ALA A 575 18.89 10.47 11.57
C ALA A 575 18.59 9.80 12.90
N VAL A 576 19.61 9.21 13.51
CA VAL A 576 19.54 8.67 14.87
C VAL A 576 20.62 9.35 15.70
N SER A 577 20.24 10.01 16.79
CA SER A 577 21.19 10.65 17.70
C SER A 577 21.93 9.61 18.54
N PRO A 578 23.05 9.97 19.20
CA PRO A 578 23.73 9.07 20.13
C PRO A 578 22.85 8.60 21.30
N GLN A 579 21.80 9.36 21.65
CA GLN A 579 20.81 9.01 22.67
C GLN A 579 19.70 8.10 22.13
N GLY A 580 19.74 7.73 20.84
CA GLY A 580 18.73 6.93 20.18
C GLY A 580 17.55 7.73 19.63
N ASN A 581 17.55 9.06 19.74
CA ASN A 581 16.44 9.87 19.21
C ASN A 581 16.39 9.75 17.69
N LEU A 582 15.22 9.46 17.16
CA LEU A 582 14.98 9.31 15.74
C LEU A 582 14.38 10.60 15.16
N SER A 583 14.88 11.02 14.02
CA SER A 583 14.25 12.02 13.15
C SER A 583 14.08 11.45 11.75
N ILE A 584 12.92 11.65 11.14
CA ILE A 584 12.64 11.32 9.75
C ILE A 584 12.14 12.59 9.07
N TRP A 585 12.56 12.79 7.83
CA TRP A 585 12.03 13.81 6.95
C TRP A 585 11.75 13.18 5.59
N ALA A 586 10.66 13.58 4.94
CA ALA A 586 10.41 13.19 3.57
C ALA A 586 9.66 14.26 2.78
N HIS A 587 9.94 14.30 1.47
CA HIS A 587 9.13 14.93 0.45
C HIS A 587 8.71 13.88 -0.56
N VAL A 588 7.41 13.74 -0.76
CA VAL A 588 6.81 12.70 -1.62
C VAL A 588 5.84 13.34 -2.59
N LYS A 589 5.96 12.97 -3.87
CA LYS A 589 4.99 13.26 -4.93
C LYS A 589 4.63 11.97 -5.64
N GLN A 590 3.39 11.53 -5.47
CA GLN A 590 2.86 10.31 -6.06
C GLN A 590 1.71 10.64 -6.99
N GLY A 591 1.68 10.05 -8.18
CA GLY A 591 0.60 10.21 -9.13
C GLY A 591 0.05 8.88 -9.63
N LYS A 592 -1.19 8.93 -10.08
CA LYS A 592 -1.89 7.84 -10.75
C LYS A 592 -2.67 8.42 -11.91
N GLU A 593 -2.37 7.95 -13.10
CA GLU A 593 -3.12 8.23 -14.31
C GLU A 593 -3.63 6.91 -14.86
N VAL A 594 -4.93 6.80 -15.07
CA VAL A 594 -5.59 5.58 -15.56
C VAL A 594 -6.64 5.98 -16.58
N ALA A 595 -6.68 5.28 -17.70
CA ALA A 595 -7.78 5.36 -18.63
C ALA A 595 -8.27 3.97 -19.00
N VAL A 596 -9.58 3.71 -18.87
CA VAL A 596 -10.19 2.40 -19.11
C VAL A 596 -11.36 2.56 -20.07
N SER A 597 -11.44 1.71 -21.09
CA SER A 597 -12.57 1.66 -22.00
C SER A 597 -12.98 0.24 -22.37
N GLY A 598 -14.25 0.09 -22.72
CA GLY A 598 -14.84 -1.19 -23.07
C GLY A 598 -15.15 -2.06 -21.85
N ALA A 599 -15.13 -3.38 -22.05
CA ALA A 599 -15.74 -4.35 -21.16
C ALA A 599 -14.87 -4.71 -19.95
N SER A 600 -14.49 -3.73 -19.13
CA SER A 600 -13.87 -3.96 -17.82
C SER A 600 -14.81 -4.73 -16.89
N VAL A 601 -14.25 -5.56 -16.03
CA VAL A 601 -14.97 -6.26 -14.96
C VAL A 601 -15.32 -5.32 -13.81
N PHE A 602 -14.44 -4.36 -13.52
CA PHE A 602 -14.58 -3.50 -12.35
C PHE A 602 -15.33 -2.20 -12.66
N PRO A 603 -16.05 -1.63 -11.68
CA PRO A 603 -16.58 -0.26 -11.68
C PRO A 603 -15.59 0.75 -12.27
N SER A 604 -16.02 1.52 -13.27
CA SER A 604 -15.18 2.49 -13.99
C SER A 604 -15.28 3.88 -13.36
N GLY A 605 -16.36 4.13 -12.62
CA GLY A 605 -16.74 5.44 -12.08
C GLY A 605 -17.75 6.17 -12.97
N LEU A 606 -17.82 5.82 -14.26
CA LEU A 606 -18.79 6.42 -15.18
C LEU A 606 -20.22 6.10 -14.78
N GLU A 607 -20.43 5.01 -14.03
CA GLU A 607 -21.73 4.60 -13.51
C GLU A 607 -22.38 5.72 -12.69
N ALA A 608 -21.61 6.52 -11.96
CA ALA A 608 -22.12 7.63 -11.15
C ALA A 608 -22.69 8.77 -12.00
N PHE A 609 -22.16 8.97 -13.22
CA PHE A 609 -22.45 10.13 -14.08
C PHE A 609 -23.20 9.77 -15.37
N ALA A 610 -23.36 8.48 -15.66
CA ALA A 610 -24.06 8.04 -16.85
C ALA A 610 -25.54 8.44 -16.77
N GLY A 611 -25.99 9.29 -17.69
CA GLY A 611 -27.41 9.56 -17.90
C GLY A 611 -28.16 8.28 -18.31
N ARG A 612 -29.51 8.31 -18.29
CA ARG A 612 -30.40 7.17 -18.64
C ARG A 612 -30.17 6.55 -20.04
N LYS A 613 -29.23 7.05 -20.84
CA LYS A 613 -28.71 6.48 -22.08
C LYS A 613 -27.20 6.75 -22.16
N SER A 614 -26.38 5.92 -21.53
CA SER A 614 -24.92 6.01 -21.73
C SER A 614 -24.61 5.85 -23.22
N GLU A 615 -23.84 6.78 -23.77
CA GLU A 615 -23.28 6.62 -25.11
C GLU A 615 -22.24 5.51 -25.05
N LYS A 616 -22.33 4.52 -25.92
CA LYS A 616 -21.31 3.47 -26.05
C LYS A 616 -20.00 4.06 -26.58
N GLY A 617 -18.89 3.44 -26.21
CA GLY A 617 -17.53 3.83 -26.61
C GLY A 617 -16.90 4.91 -25.73
N GLN A 618 -17.35 5.07 -24.48
CA GLN A 618 -16.77 6.01 -23.54
C GLN A 618 -15.50 5.44 -22.89
N THR A 619 -14.59 6.34 -22.56
CA THR A 619 -13.37 6.03 -21.81
C THR A 619 -13.41 6.75 -20.48
N ALA A 620 -13.38 6.00 -19.39
CA ALA A 620 -13.19 6.55 -18.05
C ALA A 620 -11.72 7.00 -17.92
N MET A 621 -11.49 8.23 -17.47
CA MET A 621 -10.16 8.80 -17.32
C MET A 621 -10.00 9.38 -15.92
N LEU A 622 -9.03 8.87 -15.17
CA LEU A 622 -8.67 9.31 -13.82
C LEU A 622 -7.24 9.84 -13.83
N ARG A 623 -7.04 11.01 -13.20
CA ARG A 623 -5.73 11.56 -12.89
C ARG A 623 -5.72 12.07 -11.47
N THR A 624 -4.74 11.64 -10.69
CA THR A 624 -4.51 12.21 -9.37
C THR A 624 -3.04 12.37 -9.09
N THR A 625 -2.69 13.41 -8.34
CA THR A 625 -1.34 13.66 -7.84
C THR A 625 -1.45 14.14 -6.41
N LYS A 626 -0.81 13.41 -5.50
CA LYS A 626 -0.62 13.78 -4.11
C LYS A 626 0.83 14.20 -3.89
N GLU A 627 1.03 15.34 -3.26
CA GLU A 627 2.35 15.89 -2.96
C GLU A 627 2.38 16.40 -1.51
N GLY A 628 3.44 16.09 -0.77
CA GLY A 628 3.57 16.55 0.60
C GLY A 628 4.99 16.48 1.14
N THR A 629 5.22 17.22 2.22
CA THR A 629 6.46 17.21 2.99
C THR A 629 6.12 16.96 4.46
N ALA A 630 6.90 16.12 5.13
CA ALA A 630 6.65 15.84 6.54
C ALA A 630 7.92 15.52 7.32
N GLU A 631 7.83 15.73 8.62
CA GLU A 631 8.81 15.36 9.62
C GLU A 631 8.18 14.50 10.72
N PHE A 632 8.97 13.57 11.24
CA PHE A 632 8.64 12.79 12.42
C PHE A 632 9.84 12.79 13.36
N ARG A 633 9.58 12.89 14.66
CA ARG A 633 10.60 12.79 15.71
C ARG A 633 10.13 11.88 16.82
N GLN A 634 11.03 11.07 17.34
CA GLN A 634 10.77 10.19 18.47
C GLN A 634 11.95 10.17 19.43
N THR A 635 11.68 10.15 20.73
CA THR A 635 12.69 10.00 21.77
C THR A 635 13.31 8.60 21.73
N GLY A 636 14.57 8.45 22.14
CA GLY A 636 15.26 7.15 22.08
C GLY A 636 14.65 6.04 22.95
N ASP A 637 13.81 6.40 23.93
CA ASP A 637 13.02 5.46 24.73
C ASP A 637 11.65 5.12 24.08
N GLY A 638 11.30 5.75 22.96
CA GLY A 638 10.06 5.53 22.21
C GLY A 638 8.78 6.02 22.91
N THR A 639 8.91 6.73 24.04
CA THR A 639 7.79 7.18 24.88
C THR A 639 7.11 8.44 24.36
N GLN A 640 7.85 9.30 23.66
CA GLN A 640 7.31 10.52 23.06
C GLN A 640 7.58 10.57 21.56
N SER A 641 6.59 11.02 20.80
CA SER A 641 6.77 11.36 19.39
C SER A 641 5.96 12.58 18.97
N THR A 642 6.48 13.28 17.97
CA THR A 642 5.82 14.44 17.35
C THR A 642 5.99 14.37 15.85
N GLY A 643 4.94 14.72 15.13
CA GLY A 643 4.94 14.82 13.68
C GLY A 643 4.46 16.19 13.21
N TRP A 644 4.93 16.58 12.04
CA TRP A 644 4.39 17.69 11.28
C TRP A 644 4.39 17.30 9.81
N GLY A 645 3.37 17.73 9.07
CA GLY A 645 3.38 17.53 7.62
C GLY A 645 2.38 18.40 6.91
N ASP A 646 2.66 18.71 5.66
CA ASP A 646 1.72 19.27 4.71
C ASP A 646 1.51 18.29 3.57
N ALA A 647 0.28 18.21 3.07
CA ALA A 647 -0.08 17.40 1.93
C ALA A 647 -1.13 18.12 1.09
N SER A 648 -1.01 18.00 -0.22
CA SER A 648 -2.01 18.43 -1.18
C SER A 648 -2.30 17.30 -2.14
N GLN A 649 -3.55 17.19 -2.60
CA GLN A 649 -3.93 16.25 -3.63
C GLN A 649 -4.85 16.93 -4.61
N VAL A 650 -4.50 16.82 -5.90
CA VAL A 650 -5.36 17.17 -7.00
C VAL A 650 -5.87 15.88 -7.62
N PHE A 651 -7.18 15.79 -7.80
CA PHE A 651 -7.88 14.66 -8.39
C PHE A 651 -8.81 15.18 -9.48
N TRP A 652 -8.77 14.51 -10.62
CA TRP A 652 -9.60 14.78 -11.78
C TRP A 652 -10.11 13.44 -12.31
N PHE A 653 -11.42 13.36 -12.52
CA PHE A 653 -12.08 12.24 -13.17
C PHE A 653 -13.00 12.75 -14.27
N GLY A 654 -13.00 12.07 -15.39
CA GLY A 654 -13.75 12.49 -16.56
C GLY A 654 -13.91 11.40 -17.60
N THR A 655 -14.53 11.77 -18.71
CA THR A 655 -14.81 10.87 -19.82
C THR A 655 -14.31 11.44 -21.14
N GLY A 656 -13.88 10.56 -22.05
CA GLY A 656 -13.42 10.92 -23.38
C GLY A 656 -13.95 9.95 -24.46
N LYS A 657 -13.94 10.40 -25.72
CA LYS A 657 -14.27 9.57 -26.89
C LYS A 657 -13.00 9.15 -27.63
N GLY A 658 -12.93 7.88 -28.04
CA GLY A 658 -11.84 7.37 -28.88
C GLY A 658 -10.77 6.56 -28.13
N ARG A 659 -9.61 6.33 -28.76
CA ARG A 659 -8.52 5.58 -28.12
C ARG A 659 -7.97 6.42 -26.94
N PRO A 660 -7.90 5.88 -25.71
CA PRO A 660 -7.47 6.61 -24.54
C PRO A 660 -6.07 7.21 -24.74
N GLY A 661 -5.94 8.53 -24.75
CA GLY A 661 -4.65 9.21 -24.71
C GLY A 661 -4.37 9.71 -23.30
N LEU A 662 -3.29 9.26 -22.65
CA LEU A 662 -2.86 9.81 -21.36
C LEU A 662 -2.45 11.30 -21.49
N ASP A 663 -2.13 11.78 -22.69
CA ASP A 663 -1.71 13.18 -22.91
C ASP A 663 -2.80 14.06 -23.56
N GLN A 664 -3.94 13.48 -23.98
CA GLN A 664 -4.99 14.20 -24.73
C GLN A 664 -6.21 14.50 -23.84
N LEU A 665 -6.08 15.47 -22.93
CA LEU A 665 -7.24 16.08 -22.24
C LEU A 665 -8.06 17.01 -23.15
N GLY A 666 -7.50 17.43 -24.29
CA GLY A 666 -8.18 18.28 -25.26
C GLY A 666 -9.37 17.56 -25.91
N GLY A 667 -10.52 17.60 -25.27
CA GLY A 667 -11.76 16.94 -25.67
C GLY A 667 -12.39 16.02 -24.63
N ALA A 668 -11.77 15.83 -23.46
CA ALA A 668 -12.36 15.09 -22.35
C ALA A 668 -13.28 15.99 -21.51
N GLU A 669 -14.40 15.44 -21.06
CA GLU A 669 -15.38 16.08 -20.18
C GLU A 669 -15.00 15.83 -18.71
N GLU A 670 -14.91 16.89 -17.91
CA GLU A 670 -14.69 16.80 -16.46
C GLU A 670 -16.00 16.39 -15.77
N LEU A 671 -15.98 15.23 -15.11
CA LEU A 671 -17.13 14.72 -14.34
C LEU A 671 -16.96 14.98 -12.85
N TYR A 672 -15.73 14.92 -12.35
CA TYR A 672 -15.42 15.23 -10.96
C TYR A 672 -14.01 15.81 -10.83
N TYR A 673 -13.88 16.79 -9.95
CA TYR A 673 -12.59 17.38 -9.59
C TYR A 673 -12.55 17.68 -8.11
N ARG A 674 -11.41 17.41 -7.48
CA ARG A 674 -11.12 17.86 -6.13
C ARG A 674 -9.67 18.31 -6.00
N SER A 675 -9.46 19.49 -5.44
CA SER A 675 -8.15 19.98 -5.01
C SER A 675 -8.22 20.28 -3.54
N VAL A 676 -7.49 19.50 -2.74
CA VAL A 676 -7.51 19.60 -1.30
C VAL A 676 -6.09 19.77 -0.76
N LYS A 677 -5.93 20.64 0.22
CA LYS A 677 -4.67 20.87 0.93
C LYS A 677 -4.90 20.78 2.42
N ALA A 678 -4.02 20.04 3.07
CA ALA A 678 -3.95 19.96 4.51
C ALA A 678 -2.58 20.37 5.01
N VAL A 679 -2.57 21.10 6.12
CA VAL A 679 -1.36 21.47 6.84
C VAL A 679 -1.56 21.00 8.27
N ASN A 680 -0.67 20.12 8.70
CA ASN A 680 -0.57 19.65 10.06
C ASN A 680 -1.93 19.13 10.57
N GLY A 681 -2.43 18.08 9.91
CA GLY A 681 -3.70 17.44 10.26
C GLY A 681 -4.97 18.25 9.97
N SER A 682 -4.87 19.50 9.50
CA SER A 682 -6.04 20.37 9.26
C SER A 682 -6.20 20.67 7.79
N VAL A 683 -7.40 20.46 7.23
CA VAL A 683 -7.73 20.89 5.87
C VAL A 683 -7.79 22.42 5.83
N VAL A 684 -6.99 23.04 4.97
CA VAL A 684 -6.89 24.50 4.81
C VAL A 684 -7.48 24.99 3.49
N GLU A 685 -7.64 24.09 2.51
CA GLU A 685 -8.27 24.35 1.22
C GLU A 685 -8.94 23.07 0.74
N ASP A 686 -10.16 23.15 0.22
CA ASP A 686 -10.87 22.03 -0.39
C ASP A 686 -11.82 22.57 -1.46
N VAL A 687 -11.39 22.49 -2.71
CA VAL A 687 -12.13 22.93 -3.90
C VAL A 687 -12.69 21.70 -4.60
N LYS A 688 -14.01 21.64 -4.75
CA LYS A 688 -14.72 20.52 -5.39
C LYS A 688 -15.57 21.00 -6.56
N ARG A 689 -15.56 20.21 -7.63
CA ARG A 689 -16.50 20.37 -8.75
C ARG A 689 -17.11 19.03 -9.11
N MET A 690 -18.42 19.04 -9.36
CA MET A 690 -19.18 17.90 -9.85
C MET A 690 -19.86 18.30 -11.17
N GLU A 691 -19.64 17.52 -12.22
CA GLU A 691 -20.09 17.80 -13.59
C GLU A 691 -19.74 19.24 -14.07
N GLY A 692 -18.52 19.69 -13.75
CA GLY A 692 -17.99 21.01 -14.10
C GLY A 692 -18.60 22.19 -13.32
N ARG A 693 -19.38 21.93 -12.26
CA ARG A 693 -19.97 22.98 -11.40
C ARG A 693 -19.35 22.95 -10.01
N ASP A 694 -19.05 24.13 -9.47
CA ASP A 694 -18.56 24.27 -8.10
C ASP A 694 -19.62 23.81 -7.08
N GLU A 695 -19.21 23.01 -6.10
CA GLU A 695 -20.08 22.66 -4.97
C GLU A 695 -20.14 23.82 -3.95
N GLN A 696 -21.35 24.26 -3.60
CA GLN A 696 -21.55 25.30 -2.59
C GLN A 696 -21.18 24.78 -1.19
N GLY A 697 -20.23 25.44 -0.52
CA GLY A 697 -19.77 25.06 0.83
C GLY A 697 -18.33 24.55 0.90
N ALA A 698 -17.66 24.40 -0.25
CA ALA A 698 -16.21 24.32 -0.32
C ALA A 698 -15.60 25.53 0.43
N VAL A 699 -14.57 25.31 1.25
CA VAL A 699 -13.87 26.39 1.96
C VAL A 699 -13.06 27.17 0.93
N GLY A 700 -13.76 28.01 0.16
CA GLY A 700 -13.19 28.96 -0.76
C GLY A 700 -12.82 30.22 0.01
N GLY A 701 -11.52 30.41 0.23
CA GLY A 701 -11.00 31.68 0.73
C GLY A 701 -11.28 32.80 -0.27
N THR A 702 -12.20 33.71 0.06
CA THR A 702 -12.04 35.18 0.03
C THR A 702 -13.39 35.86 0.31
N SER A 703 -13.79 35.92 1.58
CA SER A 703 -14.74 36.96 2.01
C SER A 703 -13.96 38.25 2.28
N SER A 704 -14.05 39.20 1.36
CA SER A 704 -13.65 40.59 1.58
C SER A 704 -14.46 41.18 2.73
N THR A 705 -13.84 41.34 3.89
CA THR A 705 -14.29 42.30 4.91
C THR A 705 -13.11 43.19 5.28
N SER A 706 -13.24 44.45 4.87
CA SER A 706 -12.38 45.55 5.26
C SER A 706 -12.45 45.79 6.77
N GLY A 707 -11.28 45.89 7.41
CA GLY A 707 -11.11 46.66 8.65
C GLY A 707 -10.43 45.92 9.81
N GLY A 708 -9.20 46.33 10.11
CA GLY A 708 -8.60 46.15 11.44
C GLY A 708 -7.23 45.46 11.45
N ASP A 709 -6.17 46.25 11.52
CA ASP A 709 -4.81 45.79 11.82
C ASP A 709 -4.79 44.99 13.14
N GLY A 710 -4.47 43.70 13.04
CA GLY A 710 -4.21 42.82 14.17
C GLY A 710 -3.21 41.76 13.78
N LYS A 711 -1.99 41.85 14.30
CA LYS A 711 -0.93 40.85 14.11
C LYS A 711 -1.43 39.45 14.50
N GLY A 712 -1.62 38.57 13.52
CA GLY A 712 -1.82 37.15 13.75
C GLY A 712 -0.55 36.52 14.28
N THR A 713 -0.61 35.97 15.49
CA THR A 713 0.39 35.05 16.01
C THR A 713 0.14 33.68 15.41
N ASP A 714 1.08 33.17 14.61
CA ASP A 714 1.13 31.78 14.16
C ASP A 714 1.21 30.86 15.39
N GLY A 715 0.06 30.33 15.80
CA GLY A 715 -0.02 29.25 16.76
C GLY A 715 0.35 27.95 16.07
N ILE A 716 1.60 27.52 16.18
CA ILE A 716 2.04 26.18 15.81
C ILE A 716 1.31 25.19 16.73
N VAL A 717 0.25 24.55 16.26
CA VAL A 717 -0.41 23.46 16.97
C VAL A 717 0.31 22.16 16.63
N SER A 718 1.39 21.83 17.32
CA SER A 718 2.05 20.53 17.16
C SER A 718 1.11 19.40 17.60
N TYR A 719 0.97 18.37 16.76
CA TYR A 719 0.36 17.12 17.19
C TYR A 719 1.39 16.33 17.97
N VAL A 720 1.14 16.18 19.28
CA VAL A 720 1.80 15.15 20.08
C VAL A 720 1.27 13.84 19.51
N GLU A 721 2.15 13.11 18.85
CA GLU A 721 1.75 11.85 18.26
C GLU A 721 1.56 10.82 19.35
N TRP A 722 2.48 10.71 20.34
CA TRP A 722 2.37 9.84 21.52
C TRP A 722 3.13 10.41 22.70
#